data_AF-A0AAV2L4I9-F1
#
_entry.id   AF-A0AAV2L4I9-F1
#
_cell.length_a   1.000
_cell.length_b   1.000
_cell.length_c   1.000
_cell.angle_alpha   90.00
_cell.angle_beta   90.00
_cell.angle_gamma   90.00
#
_symmetry.space_group_name_H-M   'P 1'
#
loop_
_entity.id
_entity.type
_entity.pdbx_description
1 polymer ?
#
loop_
_entity_poly.entity_id
_entity_poly.type
_entity_poly.pdbx_seq_one_letter_code
_entity_poly.pdbx_strand_id
1 'polypeptide(L)'
;MFSLSTSFQPQQMVLPLINALHSLKNSATASVQSLHKDFTPENQFYTKEPNINLRDLGLTDINVSQLDELVSRLLPASPEPPAAASTWRTSHISSHSFFHNKHGFAHQKVGLFGQPLLHRQYHSPIRDFCSELHFLPVWIQSRGFKTFRTKARRLQAGYEGPAEPETYTPAFMKGFLQREKAPDAQSIDELVKHKVFPDNQQDAFKNGFAEGFMRSQSFTQRTQDSLRRTRLVLFVLLLIGLYGLSKTPFLSGKGSFSDAVRFRTTSGLDSALDPVELKNVTFEHVKGVEEAKNELQEVVEFLKNPQKFTVLGGKLPKGILLVGPPGTGKTLLARAVAGEADVPFYYASGSEFDEMFVGVGASRIRNLFKEAKANAPCVIFIDELDSVGGKRIESPMHPYSRQTINQLLAEMDGFKPNEGVIVIGATNFAEALDNALVRPGRFDMQVTVPIPDVKGRTEILNWYLSKIKVDSAAEAEIIARGTVGFSGADLENLVNQAALKAAVDGKEMVTMKDLEFAKDKILMGPERRSVEIDKKNKTITAYHESGHAIVAYYTKDAMPINKATIMPRGPTLGHVSLLPENDRWSETRAQLLAQMDVSMGGRVAEELIFGNEYITTGASSDFDGATKIAKMMVTRFGMSDKLGVMTYKEVSKQSPETQAAIEQEVRVLLKDSYERAKHILKTYKKEHQTLADALLQYETLDAKEIQKVLEGGFNEFDHKFFGISEAEANVMDPQQKLLLHCTYRALEDAGMSMERLSGSRTAVIIGLMNRDYETLKSDISSTINHYNATGTAMSITANRISFIFNLTGPSFAIDSACSSSLVALHLACQSLKQGDCEMAVCGGVSCIVEPRVFVALSKAKMISPEGISQPFSTKADGYGRGEGCGVVLLKPLKNAIRDCNKIWGVISKTAVNQDGRHVSPITKPSLLQQEELLRRIYSHKDMVKVQYIETHGTGTAIGDTTEAASISNVIAKAKPATKVLRLGSVKGNIGHTESAAGVAALIKAKKLP
;
A
#
# COMPACT_ATOMS: atom_id res chain seq x y z
N MET A 1 -36.77 -47.39 -8.86
CA MET A 1 -36.93 -48.69 -9.53
C MET A 1 -35.69 -48.96 -10.38
N PHE A 2 -35.55 -50.21 -10.83
CA PHE A 2 -34.67 -50.76 -11.87
C PHE A 2 -34.37 -49.85 -13.08
N SER A 3 -33.36 -50.09 -13.95
CA SER A 3 -32.04 -50.79 -13.92
C SER A 3 -31.47 -50.76 -15.37
N LEU A 4 -30.41 -51.54 -15.64
CA LEU A 4 -29.73 -51.79 -16.94
C LEU A 4 -28.57 -50.83 -17.29
N SER A 5 -27.28 -51.19 -17.49
CA SER A 5 -26.43 -52.40 -17.40
C SER A 5 -25.76 -52.86 -18.71
N THR A 6 -24.48 -52.52 -18.88
CA THR A 6 -23.43 -53.22 -19.67
C THR A 6 -22.07 -52.69 -19.20
N SER A 7 -21.00 -53.47 -18.98
CA SER A 7 -20.82 -54.94 -18.95
C SER A 7 -19.42 -55.28 -18.39
N PHE A 8 -19.29 -56.36 -17.59
CA PHE A 8 -18.12 -57.25 -17.31
C PHE A 8 -16.66 -56.68 -17.41
N GLN A 9 -15.70 -56.93 -16.51
CA GLN A 9 -15.34 -58.21 -15.86
C GLN A 9 -14.24 -58.02 -14.77
N PRO A 10 -14.14 -58.84 -13.70
CA PRO A 10 -12.98 -58.81 -12.78
C PRO A 10 -12.38 -60.18 -12.31
N GLN A 11 -11.20 -60.09 -11.66
CA GLN A 11 -10.54 -61.03 -10.70
C GLN A 11 -9.56 -62.17 -11.11
N GLN A 12 -8.38 -62.11 -10.44
CA GLN A 12 -7.54 -63.17 -9.81
C GLN A 12 -6.39 -63.95 -10.52
N MET A 13 -5.17 -63.74 -9.94
CA MET A 13 -4.06 -64.67 -9.58
C MET A 13 -3.24 -65.46 -10.63
N VAL A 14 -1.90 -65.39 -10.51
CA VAL A 14 -0.97 -66.48 -10.05
C VAL A 14 0.52 -66.01 -10.00
N LEU A 15 1.36 -66.73 -9.25
CA LEU A 15 2.83 -66.56 -9.03
C LEU A 15 3.68 -67.17 -10.20
N PRO A 16 5.03 -67.41 -10.16
CA PRO A 16 6.06 -67.20 -9.12
C PRO A 16 7.40 -66.53 -9.59
N LEU A 17 8.35 -66.34 -8.66
CA LEU A 17 9.79 -66.45 -8.93
C LEU A 17 10.52 -67.05 -7.70
N ILE A 18 11.52 -67.92 -7.87
CA ILE A 18 12.13 -68.71 -6.76
C ILE A 18 13.67 -68.85 -6.89
N ASN A 19 14.33 -68.57 -5.76
CA ASN A 19 15.64 -69.02 -5.21
C ASN A 19 16.78 -69.59 -6.08
N ALA A 20 17.98 -69.03 -5.78
CA ALA A 20 19.18 -69.76 -5.32
C ALA A 20 20.11 -68.76 -4.56
N LEU A 21 21.06 -69.07 -3.67
CA LEU A 21 21.40 -70.13 -2.68
C LEU A 21 22.46 -69.46 -1.72
N HIS A 22 22.90 -69.92 -0.54
CA HIS A 22 22.78 -71.17 0.24
C HIS A 22 23.05 -70.88 1.75
N SER A 23 22.41 -71.63 2.67
CA SER A 23 23.00 -72.32 3.85
C SER A 23 23.99 -71.59 4.81
N LEU A 24 23.62 -71.20 6.06
CA LEU A 24 23.63 -71.99 7.34
C LEU A 24 25.05 -72.37 7.85
N LYS A 25 25.45 -72.34 9.14
CA LYS A 25 24.77 -72.26 10.49
C LYS A 25 25.81 -71.83 11.59
N ASN A 26 25.66 -71.81 12.94
CA ASN A 26 24.65 -72.38 13.87
C ASN A 26 24.24 -71.53 15.13
N SER A 27 24.96 -71.56 16.27
CA SER A 27 24.42 -71.30 17.64
C SER A 27 25.53 -71.12 18.73
N ALA A 28 25.34 -70.95 20.07
CA ALA A 28 24.18 -71.03 20.99
C ALA A 28 24.39 -70.28 22.37
N THR A 29 23.28 -70.10 23.14
CA THR A 29 23.05 -70.17 24.62
C THR A 29 24.15 -69.85 25.67
N ALA A 30 23.91 -69.24 26.86
CA ALA A 30 22.78 -68.49 27.52
C ALA A 30 23.33 -67.92 28.90
N SER A 31 22.65 -67.56 30.01
CA SER A 31 21.24 -67.44 30.51
C SER A 31 21.18 -66.79 31.94
N VAL A 32 20.14 -65.97 32.25
CA VAL A 32 19.44 -65.82 33.58
C VAL A 32 20.22 -65.14 34.77
N GLN A 33 19.70 -64.25 35.66
CA GLN A 33 18.33 -63.89 36.15
C GLN A 33 18.18 -62.43 36.71
N SER A 34 16.95 -61.88 36.72
CA SER A 34 16.38 -60.79 37.62
C SER A 34 16.87 -59.32 37.53
N LEU A 35 16.12 -58.24 37.90
CA LEU A 35 14.65 -57.97 38.05
C LEU A 35 14.32 -56.44 38.09
N HIS A 36 13.19 -56.01 37.46
CA HIS A 36 12.29 -54.84 37.73
C HIS A 36 12.71 -53.32 37.73
N LYS A 37 11.90 -52.56 36.94
CA LYS A 37 11.14 -51.29 37.22
C LYS A 37 11.68 -49.85 36.99
N ASP A 38 10.84 -49.09 36.27
CA ASP A 38 10.33 -47.70 36.40
C ASP A 38 11.24 -46.55 36.90
N PHE A 39 11.48 -45.50 36.07
CA PHE A 39 11.18 -44.05 36.30
C PHE A 39 11.71 -43.11 35.17
N THR A 40 11.39 -41.81 35.25
CA THR A 40 11.84 -40.66 34.40
C THR A 40 12.09 -39.42 35.29
N PRO A 41 12.67 -38.26 34.87
CA PRO A 41 13.39 -37.87 33.63
C PRO A 41 14.73 -37.09 33.92
N GLU A 42 15.23 -36.33 32.93
CA GLU A 42 16.00 -35.04 33.00
C GLU A 42 17.49 -34.89 32.55
N ASN A 43 17.67 -33.88 31.67
CA ASN A 43 18.69 -32.81 31.56
C ASN A 43 20.18 -33.02 31.13
N GLN A 44 20.56 -32.15 30.16
CA GLN A 44 21.86 -31.52 29.81
C GLN A 44 23.12 -32.37 29.46
N PHE A 45 23.78 -32.03 28.33
CA PHE A 45 25.24 -31.83 28.23
C PHE A 45 25.68 -31.18 26.90
N TYR A 46 26.96 -30.81 26.81
CA TYR A 46 27.67 -30.16 25.69
C TYR A 46 28.83 -31.08 25.20
N THR A 47 29.72 -30.79 24.21
CA THR A 47 30.16 -29.52 23.57
C THR A 47 30.92 -29.80 22.25
N LYS A 48 31.09 -28.76 21.41
CA LYS A 48 32.22 -28.47 20.49
C LYS A 48 32.40 -29.25 19.17
N GLU A 49 32.80 -28.47 18.16
CA GLU A 49 33.49 -28.88 16.93
C GLU A 49 35.00 -29.09 17.17
N PRO A 50 35.71 -29.88 16.33
CA PRO A 50 37.15 -30.12 16.48
C PRO A 50 38.01 -29.03 15.80
N ASN A 51 38.97 -28.46 16.55
CA ASN A 51 40.09 -27.71 15.96
C ASN A 51 41.20 -28.69 15.55
N ILE A 52 41.65 -28.62 14.29
CA ILE A 52 42.88 -29.27 13.80
C ILE A 52 44.02 -28.26 13.93
N ASN A 53 45.17 -28.65 14.48
CA ASN A 53 46.29 -27.75 14.72
C ASN A 53 47.44 -28.02 13.73
N LEU A 54 48.22 -26.99 13.36
CA LEU A 54 49.22 -27.12 12.29
C LEU A 54 50.38 -28.08 12.59
N ARG A 55 50.56 -28.47 13.86
CA ARG A 55 51.49 -29.54 14.27
C ARG A 55 51.01 -30.93 13.87
N ASP A 56 49.70 -31.16 13.83
CA ASP A 56 49.09 -32.46 13.54
C ASP A 56 49.17 -32.83 12.05
N LEU A 57 49.55 -31.86 11.21
CA LEU A 57 49.84 -32.02 9.78
C LEU A 57 51.34 -32.14 9.45
N GLY A 58 52.23 -31.99 10.45
CA GLY A 58 53.69 -32.15 10.27
C GLY A 58 54.39 -31.05 9.46
N LEU A 59 53.75 -29.91 9.21
CA LEU A 59 54.27 -28.83 8.35
C LEU A 59 54.97 -27.71 9.15
N THR A 60 55.80 -28.06 10.14
CA THR A 60 56.36 -27.09 11.11
C THR A 60 57.46 -26.18 10.57
N ASP A 61 58.14 -26.58 9.48
CA ASP A 61 59.43 -25.99 9.07
C ASP A 61 59.45 -25.47 7.62
N ILE A 62 58.27 -25.29 7.01
CA ILE A 62 58.15 -24.74 5.64
C ILE A 62 58.15 -23.21 5.70
N ASN A 63 59.19 -22.58 5.14
CA ASN A 63 59.25 -21.13 5.01
C ASN A 63 58.32 -20.62 3.89
N VAL A 64 57.81 -19.39 4.05
CA VAL A 64 56.75 -18.82 3.19
C VAL A 64 57.06 -18.91 1.68
N SER A 65 58.31 -18.68 1.28
CA SER A 65 58.74 -18.76 -0.13
C SER A 65 58.68 -20.17 -0.75
N GLN A 66 58.67 -21.23 0.07
CA GLN A 66 58.53 -22.62 -0.41
C GLN A 66 57.05 -23.02 -0.53
N LEU A 67 56.14 -22.32 0.18
CA LEU A 67 54.70 -22.56 0.09
C LEU A 67 54.15 -22.14 -1.28
N ASP A 68 54.56 -20.98 -1.78
CA ASP A 68 54.21 -20.50 -3.12
C ASP A 68 54.71 -21.45 -4.22
N GLU A 69 55.91 -22.00 -4.08
CA GLU A 69 56.44 -23.00 -5.02
C GLU A 69 55.62 -24.30 -4.99
N LEU A 70 55.22 -24.78 -3.81
CA LEU A 70 54.38 -25.97 -3.67
C LEU A 70 53.00 -25.76 -4.34
N VAL A 71 52.37 -24.60 -4.10
CA VAL A 71 51.09 -24.22 -4.72
C VAL A 71 51.22 -24.11 -6.24
N SER A 72 52.34 -23.59 -6.76
CA SER A 72 52.59 -23.50 -8.21
C SER A 72 52.68 -24.85 -8.92
N ARG A 73 53.07 -25.92 -8.19
CA ARG A 73 53.26 -27.27 -8.73
C ARG A 73 52.02 -28.17 -8.60
N LEU A 74 50.99 -27.74 -7.86
CA LEU A 74 49.79 -28.55 -7.54
C LEU A 74 48.56 -28.23 -8.41
N LEU A 75 48.64 -27.27 -9.33
CA LEU A 75 47.56 -26.93 -10.26
C LEU A 75 47.88 -27.44 -11.68
N PRO A 76 46.97 -28.20 -12.34
CA PRO A 76 47.23 -28.77 -13.65
C PRO A 76 47.19 -27.70 -14.76
N ALA A 77 48.31 -27.51 -15.45
CA ALA A 77 48.37 -26.68 -16.65
C ALA A 77 47.64 -27.35 -17.84
N SER A 78 46.82 -26.58 -18.56
CA SER A 78 46.21 -27.03 -19.82
C SER A 78 47.15 -26.71 -21.00
N PRO A 79 47.37 -27.64 -21.95
CA PRO A 79 48.35 -27.45 -23.03
C PRO A 79 47.83 -26.52 -24.14
N GLU A 80 48.71 -25.67 -24.66
CA GLU A 80 48.44 -24.90 -25.88
C GLU A 80 48.42 -25.80 -27.13
N PRO A 81 47.45 -25.65 -28.05
CA PRO A 81 47.53 -26.23 -29.39
C PRO A 81 48.48 -25.43 -30.28
N PRO A 82 49.12 -26.06 -31.30
CA PRO A 82 50.18 -25.43 -32.09
C PRO A 82 49.68 -24.34 -33.04
N ALA A 83 50.61 -23.47 -33.45
CA ALA A 83 50.32 -22.29 -34.27
C ALA A 83 49.81 -22.65 -35.68
N ALA A 84 48.52 -22.44 -35.91
CA ALA A 84 47.92 -22.32 -37.24
C ALA A 84 47.60 -20.84 -37.53
N ALA A 85 48.09 -20.30 -38.65
CA ALA A 85 48.00 -18.88 -38.94
C ALA A 85 46.58 -18.45 -39.36
N SER A 86 45.84 -17.83 -38.44
CA SER A 86 44.71 -16.95 -38.79
C SER A 86 44.89 -15.59 -38.11
N THR A 87 44.72 -14.51 -38.86
CA THR A 87 45.10 -13.13 -38.45
C THR A 87 44.00 -12.40 -37.68
N TRP A 88 43.20 -13.14 -36.90
CA TRP A 88 42.09 -12.61 -36.10
C TRP A 88 42.41 -12.68 -34.61
N ARG A 89 42.40 -11.54 -33.91
CA ARG A 89 42.47 -11.46 -32.44
C ARG A 89 41.08 -11.16 -31.88
N THR A 90 40.45 -12.14 -31.26
CA THR A 90 39.21 -11.96 -30.50
C THR A 90 39.51 -11.26 -29.17
N SER A 91 38.81 -10.17 -28.89
CA SER A 91 38.91 -9.45 -27.60
C SER A 91 37.64 -9.66 -26.79
N HIS A 92 37.72 -10.51 -25.77
CA HIS A 92 36.61 -10.75 -24.85
C HIS A 92 36.46 -9.55 -23.90
N ILE A 93 35.42 -8.75 -24.10
CA ILE A 93 34.93 -7.79 -23.11
C ILE A 93 33.79 -8.48 -22.35
N SER A 94 33.87 -8.52 -21.01
CA SER A 94 32.89 -9.23 -20.20
C SER A 94 31.51 -8.54 -20.20
N SER A 95 30.46 -9.35 -20.21
CA SER A 95 29.06 -8.92 -20.32
C SER A 95 28.57 -8.01 -19.17
N HIS A 96 29.24 -8.04 -18.02
CA HIS A 96 28.91 -7.23 -16.84
C HIS A 96 28.83 -5.72 -17.13
N SER A 97 29.75 -5.18 -17.95
CA SER A 97 29.87 -3.72 -18.14
C SER A 97 28.65 -3.10 -18.83
N PHE A 98 27.98 -3.84 -19.71
CA PHE A 98 26.78 -3.38 -20.41
C PHE A 98 25.52 -3.48 -19.52
N PHE A 99 25.39 -4.57 -18.75
CA PHE A 99 24.25 -4.79 -17.86
C PHE A 99 24.15 -3.74 -16.74
N HIS A 100 25.28 -3.40 -16.11
CA HIS A 100 25.35 -2.39 -15.04
C HIS A 100 24.94 -0.96 -15.46
N ASN A 101 24.88 -0.67 -16.76
CA ASN A 101 24.53 0.66 -17.28
C ASN A 101 23.10 0.73 -17.87
N LYS A 102 22.32 -0.37 -17.74
CA LYS A 102 20.90 -0.44 -18.12
C LYS A 102 19.96 -0.51 -16.91
N HIS A 103 20.43 -1.09 -15.80
CA HIS A 103 19.65 -1.26 -14.57
C HIS A 103 20.27 -0.43 -13.43
N GLY A 104 19.60 0.66 -13.05
CA GLY A 104 20.02 1.49 -11.92
C GLY A 104 19.84 0.78 -10.59
N PHE A 105 20.88 0.84 -9.74
CA PHE A 105 20.93 0.47 -8.32
C PHE A 105 19.80 -0.40 -7.73
N ALA A 106 20.08 -1.70 -7.59
CA ALA A 106 19.38 -2.58 -6.66
C ALA A 106 20.36 -3.52 -5.93
N HIS A 107 20.24 -3.57 -4.59
CA HIS A 107 20.83 -4.52 -3.63
C HIS A 107 22.23 -5.11 -3.91
N GLN A 108 23.24 -4.52 -3.26
CA GLN A 108 24.43 -5.26 -2.84
C GLN A 108 24.10 -6.01 -1.52
N LYS A 109 24.33 -7.33 -1.45
CA LYS A 109 24.27 -8.08 -0.18
C LYS A 109 25.55 -7.84 0.62
N VAL A 110 25.42 -7.44 1.88
CA VAL A 110 26.53 -7.35 2.83
C VAL A 110 26.57 -8.63 3.67
N GLY A 111 27.66 -9.37 3.58
CA GLY A 111 28.02 -10.39 4.56
C GLY A 111 29.01 -9.80 5.57
N LEU A 112 28.79 -10.03 6.87
CA LEU A 112 29.73 -9.62 7.92
C LEU A 112 30.84 -10.66 8.07
N PHE A 113 32.09 -10.22 8.15
CA PHE A 113 32.97 -10.36 9.32
C PHE A 113 34.20 -9.45 9.12
N GLY A 114 34.94 -9.10 10.19
CA GLY A 114 35.71 -7.85 10.22
C GLY A 114 37.22 -7.96 10.47
N GLN A 115 37.98 -7.18 9.68
CA GLN A 115 39.32 -6.62 9.96
C GLN A 115 40.52 -7.60 10.10
N PRO A 116 41.78 -7.09 10.02
CA PRO A 116 42.29 -6.14 9.03
C PRO A 116 43.67 -6.56 8.46
N LEU A 117 44.08 -6.05 7.28
CA LEU A 117 45.51 -5.91 6.91
C LEU A 117 45.71 -4.94 5.73
N LEU A 118 46.97 -4.67 5.35
CA LEU A 118 47.41 -3.46 4.62
C LEU A 118 47.73 -3.66 3.13
N HIS A 119 47.57 -2.55 2.37
CA HIS A 119 48.00 -2.33 0.98
C HIS A 119 47.31 -3.17 -0.10
N ARG A 120 47.29 -2.77 -1.39
CA ARG A 120 48.08 -1.72 -2.08
C ARG A 120 47.20 -0.90 -3.05
N GLN A 121 47.51 0.38 -3.25
CA GLN A 121 46.81 1.23 -4.22
C GLN A 121 47.19 0.91 -5.66
N TYR A 122 46.22 1.03 -6.58
CA TYR A 122 46.45 1.53 -7.95
C TYR A 122 45.27 2.44 -8.36
N HIS A 123 45.57 3.45 -9.18
CA HIS A 123 44.69 4.59 -9.43
C HIS A 123 43.85 4.45 -10.72
N SER A 124 42.71 5.14 -10.78
CA SER A 124 41.89 5.30 -11.98
C SER A 124 42.08 6.70 -12.61
N PRO A 125 42.13 6.81 -13.96
CA PRO A 125 42.58 8.02 -14.66
C PRO A 125 41.44 9.03 -14.90
N ILE A 126 40.72 9.42 -13.84
CA ILE A 126 39.58 10.37 -13.92
C ILE A 126 39.83 11.63 -13.06
N ARG A 127 40.96 11.73 -12.36
CA ARG A 127 41.30 12.90 -11.52
C ARG A 127 42.08 14.00 -12.26
N ASP A 128 42.83 13.65 -13.30
CA ASP A 128 43.79 14.55 -13.95
C ASP A 128 43.13 15.52 -14.97
N PHE A 129 41.85 15.32 -15.30
CA PHE A 129 41.11 16.18 -16.25
C PHE A 129 40.39 17.37 -15.58
N CYS A 130 40.51 17.53 -14.25
CA CYS A 130 39.79 18.55 -13.47
C CYS A 130 40.71 19.61 -12.82
N SER A 131 41.99 19.65 -13.18
CA SER A 131 43.00 20.53 -12.55
C SER A 131 43.41 21.77 -13.35
N GLU A 132 43.00 21.92 -14.62
CA GLU A 132 43.45 23.01 -15.52
C GLU A 132 42.35 24.02 -15.90
N LEU A 133 41.50 24.43 -14.96
CA LEU A 133 40.59 25.57 -15.16
C LEU A 133 40.72 26.61 -14.03
N HIS A 134 41.38 27.73 -14.35
CA HIS A 134 41.56 28.86 -13.44
C HIS A 134 40.28 29.74 -13.33
N PHE A 135 40.13 30.41 -12.18
CA PHE A 135 39.00 31.29 -11.85
C PHE A 135 39.12 32.71 -12.43
N LEU A 136 37.96 33.39 -12.56
CA LEU A 136 37.59 34.73 -12.02
C LEU A 136 36.50 35.40 -12.92
N PRO A 137 35.68 36.36 -12.43
CA PRO A 137 34.90 36.37 -11.18
C PRO A 137 33.43 36.87 -11.35
N VAL A 138 32.72 37.04 -10.22
CA VAL A 138 31.62 38.01 -9.91
C VAL A 138 30.25 37.43 -9.45
N TRP A 139 30.08 37.46 -8.11
CA TRP A 139 28.89 37.82 -7.29
C TRP A 139 27.46 37.36 -7.66
N ILE A 140 26.80 36.74 -6.66
CA ILE A 140 25.46 37.13 -6.14
C ILE A 140 25.49 36.99 -4.60
N GLN A 141 24.72 37.80 -3.87
CA GLN A 141 24.70 37.81 -2.40
C GLN A 141 23.83 36.71 -1.78
N SER A 142 24.24 36.23 -0.60
CA SER A 142 23.31 35.77 0.44
C SER A 142 23.66 36.43 1.78
N ARG A 143 22.65 36.97 2.48
CA ARG A 143 22.82 37.62 3.78
C ARG A 143 22.62 36.60 4.90
N GLY A 144 23.62 36.39 5.75
CA GLY A 144 23.47 35.62 6.98
C GLY A 144 22.99 36.50 8.14
N PHE A 145 22.26 35.91 9.08
CA PHE A 145 22.13 36.43 10.44
C PHE A 145 22.38 35.32 11.47
N LYS A 146 22.87 35.70 12.66
CA LYS A 146 23.48 34.79 13.63
C LYS A 146 22.50 34.39 14.73
N THR A 147 22.59 33.13 15.16
CA THR A 147 22.33 32.72 16.56
C THR A 147 23.56 31.96 17.09
N PHE A 148 23.82 32.06 18.40
CA PHE A 148 25.07 31.61 19.00
C PHE A 148 25.04 30.14 19.42
N ARG A 149 26.22 29.48 19.36
CA ARG A 149 26.46 28.17 19.96
C ARG A 149 26.53 28.27 21.49
N THR A 150 26.01 27.25 22.17
CA THR A 150 26.61 26.76 23.42
C THR A 150 26.82 25.24 23.29
N LYS A 151 27.89 24.70 23.90
CA LYS A 151 28.30 23.29 23.73
C LYS A 151 27.73 22.39 24.83
N ALA A 152 27.28 21.20 24.45
CA ALA A 152 27.34 20.01 25.29
C ALA A 152 27.94 18.85 24.45
N ARG A 153 28.57 17.86 25.09
CA ARG A 153 29.37 16.81 24.43
C ARG A 153 28.75 15.44 24.73
N ARG A 154 28.78 14.52 23.76
CA ARG A 154 28.28 13.14 23.91
C ARG A 154 28.83 12.45 25.15
N LEU A 155 27.98 11.66 25.79
CA LEU A 155 28.31 10.29 26.22
C LEU A 155 27.10 9.39 25.87
N GLN A 156 27.36 8.16 25.44
CA GLN A 156 26.33 7.16 25.14
C GLN A 156 26.44 6.02 26.15
N ALA A 157 25.31 5.65 26.74
CA ALA A 157 25.06 4.35 27.35
C ALA A 157 23.58 4.05 27.11
N GLY A 158 23.25 2.89 26.54
CA GLY A 158 21.90 2.60 26.06
C GLY A 158 21.11 1.72 27.01
N TYR A 159 19.80 1.96 27.09
CA TYR A 159 18.78 0.96 27.43
C TYR A 159 17.46 1.45 26.86
N GLU A 160 16.87 0.70 25.92
CA GLU A 160 15.57 1.04 25.32
C GLU A 160 14.47 0.20 25.98
N GLY A 161 13.44 0.87 26.50
CA GLY A 161 12.16 0.26 26.88
C GLY A 161 11.09 0.65 25.86
N PRO A 162 9.98 -0.11 25.74
CA PRO A 162 8.94 0.17 24.76
C PRO A 162 8.25 1.51 25.03
N ALA A 163 7.95 2.25 23.96
CA ALA A 163 7.28 3.54 24.03
C ALA A 163 5.76 3.39 23.91
N GLU A 164 5.02 4.05 24.80
CA GLU A 164 3.56 4.24 24.69
C GLU A 164 3.22 5.41 23.73
N PRO A 165 2.04 5.43 23.10
CA PRO A 165 1.71 6.41 22.06
C PRO A 165 1.37 7.80 22.62
N GLU A 166 2.25 8.79 22.42
CA GLU A 166 2.00 10.18 22.81
C GLU A 166 0.83 10.81 22.04
N THR A 167 -0.26 11.11 22.76
CA THR A 167 -1.33 11.97 22.25
C THR A 167 -0.92 13.43 22.38
N TYR A 168 -0.83 14.16 21.26
CA TYR A 168 -0.45 15.56 21.23
C TYR A 168 -1.49 16.47 21.92
N THR A 169 -1.25 16.81 23.18
CA THR A 169 -1.97 17.86 23.91
C THR A 169 -0.99 18.92 24.40
N PRO A 170 -1.18 20.22 24.09
CA PRO A 170 -0.26 21.27 24.52
C PRO A 170 -0.25 21.38 26.05
N ALA A 171 0.95 21.50 26.63
CA ALA A 171 1.25 21.26 28.05
C ALA A 171 0.60 22.21 29.07
N PHE A 172 -0.32 23.09 28.66
CA PHE A 172 -1.08 23.97 29.54
C PHE A 172 -2.37 23.32 30.07
N MET A 173 -3.07 22.50 29.27
CA MET A 173 -4.40 21.98 29.66
C MET A 173 -4.37 20.74 30.57
N LYS A 174 -3.29 19.96 30.57
CA LYS A 174 -3.21 18.71 31.36
C LYS A 174 -3.19 18.93 32.88
N GLY A 175 -3.00 20.17 33.35
CA GLY A 175 -2.97 20.53 34.77
C GLY A 175 -4.33 20.80 35.44
N PHE A 176 -5.45 20.73 34.71
CA PHE A 176 -6.76 21.16 35.23
C PHE A 176 -7.87 20.08 35.25
N LEU A 177 -7.69 18.96 34.54
CA LEU A 177 -8.79 18.01 34.27
C LEU A 177 -8.60 16.57 34.80
N GLN A 178 -7.43 16.20 35.33
CA GLN A 178 -7.23 14.91 36.01
C GLN A 178 -6.71 15.14 37.43
N ARG A 179 -7.61 15.00 38.40
CA ARG A 179 -7.30 14.97 39.83
C ARG A 179 -7.48 13.54 40.37
N GLU A 180 -6.79 12.60 39.74
CA GLU A 180 -6.81 11.20 40.14
C GLU A 180 -6.21 11.01 41.54
N LYS A 181 -6.70 9.99 42.24
CA LYS A 181 -6.23 9.66 43.59
C LYS A 181 -4.83 9.10 43.50
N ALA A 182 -3.89 9.66 44.25
CA ALA A 182 -2.62 8.98 44.49
C ALA A 182 -2.89 7.66 45.24
N PRO A 183 -2.37 6.51 44.79
CA PRO A 183 -2.31 5.31 45.60
C PRO A 183 -1.30 5.51 46.74
N ASP A 184 -1.47 4.77 47.83
CA ASP A 184 -0.63 4.90 49.02
C ASP A 184 0.86 4.59 48.73
N ALA A 185 1.75 5.36 49.36
CA ALA A 185 3.19 5.27 49.12
C ALA A 185 3.79 3.99 49.72
N GLN A 186 3.98 2.96 48.87
CA GLN A 186 4.73 1.75 49.23
C GLN A 186 6.14 2.06 49.71
N SER A 187 6.63 1.27 50.66
CA SER A 187 7.89 1.54 51.35
C SER A 187 9.10 1.09 50.52
N ILE A 188 10.23 1.80 50.66
CA ILE A 188 11.46 1.51 49.90
C ILE A 188 11.97 0.08 50.17
N ASP A 189 11.73 -0.47 51.36
CA ASP A 189 12.13 -1.83 51.74
C ASP A 189 11.40 -2.94 50.96
N GLU A 190 10.22 -2.68 50.43
CA GLU A 190 9.49 -3.64 49.57
C GLU A 190 10.12 -3.70 48.17
N LEU A 191 10.49 -2.53 47.63
CA LEU A 191 11.18 -2.40 46.33
C LEU A 191 12.57 -3.06 46.32
N VAL A 192 13.30 -3.02 47.45
CA VAL A 192 14.62 -3.65 47.59
C VAL A 192 14.52 -5.17 47.65
N LYS A 193 13.47 -5.74 48.28
CA LYS A 193 13.31 -7.20 48.41
C LYS A 193 13.02 -7.93 47.09
N HIS A 194 12.40 -7.25 46.12
CA HIS A 194 11.98 -7.88 44.85
C HIS A 194 13.03 -7.92 43.74
N LYS A 195 14.26 -7.41 43.95
CA LYS A 195 15.36 -7.52 42.99
C LYS A 195 16.68 -7.84 43.68
N VAL A 196 17.26 -9.00 43.35
CA VAL A 196 18.59 -9.42 43.83
C VAL A 196 19.66 -8.57 43.14
N PHE A 197 20.17 -7.57 43.85
CA PHE A 197 21.36 -6.81 43.48
C PHE A 197 22.58 -7.35 44.26
N PRO A 198 23.78 -7.47 43.65
CA PRO A 198 25.00 -7.74 44.39
C PRO A 198 25.28 -6.63 45.42
N ASP A 199 25.69 -7.01 46.64
CA ASP A 199 25.80 -6.11 47.79
C ASP A 199 26.64 -4.85 47.49
N ASN A 200 27.72 -5.02 46.72
CA ASN A 200 28.66 -3.99 46.29
C ASN A 200 28.04 -2.81 45.49
N GLN A 201 26.77 -2.89 45.09
CA GLN A 201 26.07 -1.81 44.37
C GLN A 201 24.86 -1.23 45.11
N GLN A 202 24.38 -1.83 46.20
CA GLN A 202 23.20 -1.32 46.91
C GLN A 202 23.40 0.11 47.42
N ASP A 203 24.55 0.41 48.04
CA ASP A 203 24.76 1.70 48.68
C ASP A 203 25.02 2.81 47.66
N ALA A 204 25.58 2.49 46.49
CA ALA A 204 25.63 3.40 45.35
C ALA A 204 24.21 3.76 44.85
N PHE A 205 23.31 2.78 44.79
CA PHE A 205 21.91 3.02 44.42
C PHE A 205 21.15 3.82 45.49
N LYS A 206 21.27 3.48 46.78
CA LYS A 206 20.63 4.20 47.89
C LYS A 206 21.08 5.67 47.92
N ASN A 207 22.38 5.92 47.81
CA ASN A 207 22.93 7.28 47.79
C ASN A 207 22.50 8.06 46.54
N GLY A 208 22.54 7.45 45.36
CA GLY A 208 22.09 8.08 44.11
C GLY A 208 20.59 8.41 44.10
N PHE A 209 19.76 7.52 44.65
CA PHE A 209 18.32 7.73 44.81
C PHE A 209 18.04 8.86 45.81
N ALA A 210 18.72 8.88 46.95
CA ALA A 210 18.59 9.95 47.95
C ALA A 210 19.02 11.32 47.39
N GLU A 211 20.14 11.40 46.67
CA GLU A 211 20.59 12.65 46.02
C GLU A 211 19.58 13.11 44.95
N GLY A 212 19.08 12.18 44.12
CA GLY A 212 18.06 12.46 43.10
C GLY A 212 16.75 12.98 43.70
N PHE A 213 16.26 12.34 44.77
CA PHE A 213 15.04 12.73 45.47
C PHE A 213 15.16 14.11 46.14
N MET A 214 16.28 14.36 46.84
CA MET A 214 16.53 15.67 47.47
C MET A 214 16.72 16.79 46.43
N ARG A 215 17.35 16.51 45.28
CA ARG A 215 17.40 17.45 44.16
C ARG A 215 16.01 17.74 43.59
N SER A 216 15.17 16.71 43.42
CA SER A 216 13.78 16.85 42.95
C SER A 216 12.95 17.77 43.84
N GLN A 217 13.01 17.58 45.17
CA GLN A 217 12.33 18.48 46.12
C GLN A 217 12.86 19.92 46.03
N SER A 218 14.18 20.11 45.93
CA SER A 218 14.79 21.45 45.82
C SER A 218 14.39 22.21 44.54
N PHE A 219 14.20 21.49 43.42
CA PHE A 219 13.67 22.07 42.18
C PHE A 219 12.18 22.43 42.30
N THR A 220 11.39 21.58 42.98
CA THR A 220 9.96 21.80 43.22
C THR A 220 9.71 23.03 44.09
N GLN A 221 10.51 23.25 45.14
CA GLN A 221 10.45 24.49 45.94
C GLN A 221 10.83 25.72 45.10
N ARG A 222 11.94 25.68 44.35
CA ARG A 222 12.40 26.80 43.51
C ARG A 222 11.39 27.20 42.44
N THR A 223 10.66 26.24 41.86
CA THR A 223 9.58 26.51 40.90
C THR A 223 8.35 27.13 41.59
N GLN A 224 7.95 26.66 42.78
CA GLN A 224 6.86 27.29 43.54
C GLN A 224 7.18 28.74 43.96
N ASP A 225 8.41 29.04 44.40
CA ASP A 225 8.79 30.41 44.75
C ASP A 225 8.88 31.34 43.53
N SER A 226 9.30 30.82 42.37
CA SER A 226 9.24 31.55 41.10
C SER A 226 7.79 31.88 40.70
N LEU A 227 6.87 30.92 40.86
CA LEU A 227 5.44 31.10 40.61
C LEU A 227 4.78 32.07 41.60
N ARG A 228 5.20 32.08 42.87
CA ARG A 228 4.76 33.08 43.86
C ARG A 228 5.22 34.49 43.50
N ARG A 229 6.50 34.66 43.10
CA ARG A 229 7.04 35.96 42.68
C ARG A 229 6.36 36.50 41.42
N THR A 230 6.17 35.66 40.40
CA THR A 230 5.47 36.07 39.16
C THR A 230 4.00 36.41 39.40
N ARG A 231 3.28 35.66 40.24
CA ARG A 231 1.90 36.02 40.67
C ARG A 231 1.86 37.35 41.42
N LEU A 232 2.81 37.62 42.31
CA LEU A 232 2.89 38.88 43.04
C LEU A 232 3.14 40.07 42.09
N VAL A 233 4.05 39.93 41.13
CA VAL A 233 4.32 40.97 40.11
C VAL A 233 3.10 41.22 39.23
N LEU A 234 2.38 40.18 38.79
CA LEU A 234 1.13 40.30 38.05
C LEU A 234 0.04 41.04 38.85
N PHE A 235 -0.09 40.74 40.15
CA PHE A 235 -1.04 41.41 41.04
C PHE A 235 -0.70 42.90 41.24
N VAL A 236 0.58 43.24 41.41
CA VAL A 236 1.05 44.62 41.50
C VAL A 236 0.84 45.39 40.19
N LEU A 237 1.11 44.78 39.03
CA LEU A 237 0.84 45.38 37.73
C LEU A 237 -0.67 45.62 37.49
N LEU A 238 -1.53 44.71 37.93
CA LEU A 238 -2.98 44.84 37.85
C LEU A 238 -3.50 45.99 38.75
N LEU A 239 -2.95 46.14 39.96
CA LEU A 239 -3.25 47.28 40.84
C LEU A 239 -2.77 48.62 40.26
N ILE A 240 -1.58 48.66 39.65
CA ILE A 240 -1.05 49.86 38.97
C ILE A 240 -1.92 50.23 37.77
N GLY A 241 -2.38 49.25 36.99
CA GLY A 241 -3.31 49.47 35.87
C GLY A 241 -4.65 50.07 36.31
N LEU A 242 -5.27 49.50 37.35
CA LEU A 242 -6.49 50.04 37.95
C LEU A 242 -6.29 51.46 38.51
N TYR A 243 -5.16 51.72 39.17
CA TYR A 243 -4.85 53.05 39.69
C TYR A 243 -4.65 54.09 38.57
N GLY A 244 -3.97 53.72 37.47
CA GLY A 244 -3.78 54.59 36.29
C GLY A 244 -5.09 54.96 35.60
N LEU A 245 -6.01 53.99 35.47
CA LEU A 245 -7.37 54.21 34.94
C LEU A 245 -8.19 55.15 35.84
N SER A 246 -7.96 55.16 37.16
CA SER A 246 -8.67 56.06 38.10
C SER A 246 -8.20 57.52 38.10
N LYS A 247 -7.13 57.86 37.35
CA LYS A 247 -6.39 59.13 37.50
C LYS A 247 -6.21 59.96 36.23
N THR A 248 -6.77 59.56 35.08
CA THR A 248 -6.59 60.24 33.79
C THR A 248 -7.87 60.90 33.26
N PRO A 249 -8.00 62.23 33.31
CA PRO A 249 -9.23 62.93 32.93
C PRO A 249 -9.30 63.24 31.42
N PHE A 250 -9.44 62.20 30.57
CA PHE A 250 -9.55 62.40 29.12
C PHE A 250 -10.49 61.40 28.42
N LEU A 251 -11.78 61.47 28.72
CA LEU A 251 -12.87 60.89 27.89
C LEU A 251 -14.22 61.54 28.24
N SER A 252 -14.34 62.85 27.94
CA SER A 252 -15.61 63.58 28.09
C SER A 252 -16.39 63.55 26.77
N GLY A 253 -17.37 62.65 26.68
CA GLY A 253 -18.28 62.52 25.53
C GLY A 253 -19.64 62.01 26.00
N LYS A 254 -20.71 62.79 25.77
CA LYS A 254 -22.03 62.51 26.36
C LYS A 254 -22.70 61.29 25.72
N GLY A 255 -22.81 60.20 26.49
CA GLY A 255 -23.72 59.08 26.27
C GLY A 255 -24.08 58.47 27.63
N SER A 256 -25.35 58.08 27.85
CA SER A 256 -25.79 57.65 29.19
C SER A 256 -25.19 56.29 29.56
N PHE A 257 -24.37 56.25 30.61
CA PHE A 257 -23.75 55.02 31.11
C PHE A 257 -24.71 54.17 31.98
N SER A 258 -25.97 54.60 32.14
CA SER A 258 -27.00 53.93 32.96
C SER A 258 -27.43 52.56 32.43
N ASP A 259 -27.40 52.37 31.11
CA ASP A 259 -28.07 51.25 30.46
C ASP A 259 -27.12 50.11 30.09
N ALA A 260 -25.80 50.36 30.13
CA ALA A 260 -24.78 49.41 29.69
C ALA A 260 -24.33 48.40 30.76
N VAL A 261 -24.63 48.64 32.06
CA VAL A 261 -24.17 47.78 33.16
C VAL A 261 -25.27 47.52 34.20
N ARG A 262 -26.35 46.85 33.78
CA ARG A 262 -27.16 46.06 34.73
C ARG A 262 -26.34 44.83 35.16
N PHE A 263 -25.64 44.96 36.28
CA PHE A 263 -25.11 43.80 37.01
C PHE A 263 -26.29 42.87 37.36
N ARG A 264 -26.45 41.78 36.62
CA ARG A 264 -27.41 40.71 36.94
C ARG A 264 -26.90 39.97 38.17
N THR A 265 -27.22 40.50 39.36
CA THR A 265 -27.13 39.75 40.61
C THR A 265 -27.93 38.46 40.50
N THR A 266 -27.39 37.37 41.02
CA THR A 266 -27.84 36.00 40.75
C THR A 266 -29.27 35.72 41.23
N SER A 267 -30.26 35.86 40.34
CA SER A 267 -31.60 35.28 40.48
C SER A 267 -31.64 33.87 39.87
N GLY A 268 -30.70 33.01 40.27
CA GLY A 268 -30.49 31.66 39.71
C GLY A 268 -31.45 30.59 40.23
N LEU A 269 -32.64 30.97 40.69
CA LEU A 269 -33.64 30.06 41.27
C LEU A 269 -34.89 29.90 40.39
N ASP A 270 -35.24 30.96 39.64
CA ASP A 270 -36.46 31.07 38.83
C ASP A 270 -36.12 31.43 37.38
N SER A 271 -35.31 30.61 36.73
CA SER A 271 -35.29 30.53 35.26
C SER A 271 -36.49 29.70 34.81
N ALA A 272 -37.60 30.35 34.45
CA ALA A 272 -38.70 29.70 33.77
C ALA A 272 -38.19 29.00 32.51
N LEU A 273 -38.62 27.77 32.25
CA LEU A 273 -38.20 27.02 31.08
C LEU A 273 -39.07 27.42 29.89
N ASP A 274 -38.75 28.59 29.31
CA ASP A 274 -39.38 29.05 28.07
C ASP A 274 -39.35 27.93 27.01
N PRO A 275 -40.50 27.53 26.43
CA PRO A 275 -40.55 26.43 25.48
C PRO A 275 -39.70 26.77 24.25
N VAL A 276 -38.82 25.85 23.87
CA VAL A 276 -37.85 26.08 22.79
C VAL A 276 -38.60 26.31 21.48
N GLU A 277 -38.46 27.48 20.87
CA GLU A 277 -39.04 27.78 19.55
C GLU A 277 -38.59 26.73 18.52
N LEU A 278 -39.49 25.81 18.20
CA LEU A 278 -39.22 24.73 17.27
C LEU A 278 -39.19 25.28 15.84
N LYS A 279 -38.00 25.35 15.25
CA LYS A 279 -37.90 25.13 13.79
C LYS A 279 -38.50 23.76 13.51
N ASN A 280 -39.51 23.70 12.64
CA ASN A 280 -40.35 22.52 12.42
C ASN A 280 -39.50 21.25 12.14
N VAL A 281 -39.42 20.34 13.10
CA VAL A 281 -38.86 19.00 12.93
C VAL A 281 -40.04 18.02 12.91
N THR A 282 -40.23 17.37 11.77
CA THR A 282 -41.26 16.34 11.53
C THR A 282 -40.59 14.98 11.31
N PHE A 283 -41.37 13.90 11.19
CA PHE A 283 -40.79 12.57 10.92
C PHE A 283 -40.08 12.47 9.55
N GLU A 284 -40.34 13.39 8.61
CA GLU A 284 -39.60 13.46 7.34
C GLU A 284 -38.10 13.76 7.55
N HIS A 285 -37.72 14.49 8.59
CA HIS A 285 -36.34 14.89 8.88
C HIS A 285 -35.51 13.79 9.57
N VAL A 286 -36.17 12.74 10.08
CA VAL A 286 -35.55 11.51 10.58
C VAL A 286 -35.50 10.49 9.45
N LYS A 287 -34.40 9.75 9.29
CA LYS A 287 -34.22 8.72 8.24
C LYS A 287 -33.62 7.45 8.84
N GLY A 288 -33.91 6.29 8.25
CA GLY A 288 -33.28 5.03 8.61
C GLY A 288 -33.62 4.46 9.99
N VAL A 289 -34.78 4.82 10.57
CA VAL A 289 -35.27 4.26 11.84
C VAL A 289 -36.80 4.12 11.79
N GLU A 290 -37.30 3.39 10.80
CA GLU A 290 -38.73 3.38 10.48
C GLU A 290 -39.57 2.58 11.48
N GLU A 291 -38.99 1.58 12.14
CA GLU A 291 -39.63 0.82 13.23
C GLU A 291 -39.97 1.75 14.41
N ALA A 292 -38.99 2.52 14.89
CA ALA A 292 -39.18 3.45 16.00
C ALA A 292 -40.13 4.60 15.63
N LYS A 293 -40.14 5.05 14.36
CA LYS A 293 -41.16 5.99 13.88
C LYS A 293 -42.56 5.39 13.94
N ASN A 294 -42.75 4.15 13.48
CA ASN A 294 -44.06 3.50 13.45
C ASN A 294 -44.62 3.33 14.88
N GLU A 295 -43.79 2.91 15.84
CA GLU A 295 -44.19 2.86 17.26
C GLU A 295 -44.58 4.26 17.80
N LEU A 296 -43.80 5.29 17.48
CA LEU A 296 -44.08 6.67 17.92
C LEU A 296 -45.22 7.36 17.13
N GLN A 297 -45.61 6.84 15.97
CA GLN A 297 -46.70 7.38 15.15
C GLN A 297 -48.06 7.18 15.84
N GLU A 298 -48.23 6.11 16.63
CA GLU A 298 -49.40 5.91 17.49
C GLU A 298 -49.51 7.00 18.56
N VAL A 299 -48.37 7.39 19.13
CA VAL A 299 -48.26 8.45 20.16
C VAL A 299 -48.59 9.82 19.57
N VAL A 300 -48.08 10.12 18.37
CA VAL A 300 -48.43 11.35 17.62
C VAL A 300 -49.91 11.41 17.28
N GLU A 301 -50.50 10.30 16.80
CA GLU A 301 -51.93 10.25 16.48
C GLU A 301 -52.80 10.38 17.74
N PHE A 302 -52.35 9.88 18.90
CA PHE A 302 -52.99 10.15 20.18
C PHE A 302 -52.91 11.63 20.56
N LEU A 303 -51.74 12.27 20.45
CA LEU A 303 -51.57 13.70 20.76
C LEU A 303 -52.45 14.59 19.86
N LYS A 304 -52.54 14.28 18.56
CA LYS A 304 -53.42 14.98 17.61
C LYS A 304 -54.91 14.75 17.92
N ASN A 305 -55.30 13.52 18.25
CA ASN A 305 -56.71 13.12 18.39
C ASN A 305 -57.03 12.35 19.70
N PRO A 306 -56.85 12.93 20.92
CA PRO A 306 -56.99 12.17 22.18
C PRO A 306 -58.37 11.52 22.39
N GLN A 307 -59.42 12.13 21.83
CA GLN A 307 -60.80 11.64 21.92
C GLN A 307 -60.98 10.28 21.23
N LYS A 308 -60.32 10.06 20.09
CA LYS A 308 -60.38 8.85 19.26
C LYS A 308 -60.04 7.59 20.06
N PHE A 309 -59.03 7.70 20.91
CA PHE A 309 -58.56 6.61 21.78
C PHE A 309 -59.31 6.56 23.11
N THR A 310 -59.65 7.71 23.69
CA THR A 310 -60.39 7.80 24.96
C THR A 310 -61.78 7.15 24.86
N VAL A 311 -62.48 7.30 23.73
CA VAL A 311 -63.78 6.65 23.47
C VAL A 311 -63.70 5.12 23.49
N LEU A 312 -62.55 4.56 23.11
CA LEU A 312 -62.29 3.11 23.13
C LEU A 312 -61.68 2.62 24.46
N GLY A 313 -61.56 3.49 25.47
CA GLY A 313 -60.92 3.17 26.75
C GLY A 313 -59.38 3.08 26.69
N GLY A 314 -58.78 3.49 25.56
CA GLY A 314 -57.33 3.57 25.40
C GLY A 314 -56.71 4.57 26.37
N LYS A 315 -55.55 4.21 26.93
CA LYS A 315 -54.78 5.03 27.87
C LYS A 315 -53.45 5.40 27.23
N LEU A 316 -53.07 6.66 27.39
CA LEU A 316 -51.75 7.16 26.98
C LEU A 316 -50.64 6.50 27.81
N PRO A 317 -49.54 6.00 27.21
CA PRO A 317 -48.34 5.62 27.97
C PRO A 317 -47.81 6.86 28.71
N LYS A 318 -47.52 6.73 30.00
CA LYS A 318 -47.07 7.86 30.83
C LYS A 318 -45.66 8.31 30.46
N GLY A 319 -44.85 7.40 29.93
CA GLY A 319 -43.47 7.69 29.57
C GLY A 319 -42.89 6.70 28.59
N ILE A 320 -42.08 7.24 27.69
CA ILE A 320 -41.45 6.51 26.58
C ILE A 320 -39.94 6.54 26.78
N LEU A 321 -39.30 5.38 26.84
CA LEU A 321 -37.86 5.27 26.94
C LEU A 321 -37.24 4.97 25.57
N LEU A 322 -36.54 5.94 24.99
CA LEU A 322 -35.72 5.77 23.79
C LEU A 322 -34.37 5.16 24.17
N VAL A 323 -34.17 3.89 23.81
CA VAL A 323 -32.95 3.13 24.14
C VAL A 323 -32.14 2.88 22.89
N GLY A 324 -30.85 3.22 22.91
CA GLY A 324 -29.94 2.86 21.82
C GLY A 324 -28.59 3.54 21.92
N PRO A 325 -27.61 3.21 21.06
CA PRO A 325 -26.28 3.81 21.07
C PRO A 325 -26.28 5.35 20.95
N PRO A 326 -25.17 6.04 21.30
CA PRO A 326 -25.02 7.47 21.02
C PRO A 326 -25.05 7.73 19.50
N GLY A 327 -25.44 8.95 19.10
CA GLY A 327 -25.44 9.37 17.69
C GLY A 327 -26.56 8.79 16.80
N THR A 328 -27.42 7.88 17.31
CA THR A 328 -28.54 7.29 16.52
C THR A 328 -29.76 8.21 16.37
N GLY A 329 -29.71 9.44 16.90
CA GLY A 329 -30.75 10.45 16.67
C GLY A 329 -31.90 10.47 17.68
N LYS A 330 -31.79 9.82 18.84
CA LYS A 330 -32.82 9.81 19.92
C LYS A 330 -33.44 11.21 20.18
N THR A 331 -32.60 12.22 20.38
CA THR A 331 -32.97 13.63 20.61
C THR A 331 -33.71 14.25 19.41
N LEU A 332 -33.33 13.88 18.18
CA LEU A 332 -33.99 14.35 16.95
C LEU A 332 -35.37 13.70 16.79
N LEU A 333 -35.47 12.40 17.09
CA LEU A 333 -36.71 11.63 17.05
C LEU A 333 -37.74 12.14 18.07
N ALA A 334 -37.33 12.45 19.31
CA ALA A 334 -38.21 13.05 20.31
C ALA A 334 -38.73 14.45 19.89
N ARG A 335 -37.87 15.26 19.26
CA ARG A 335 -38.28 16.55 18.66
C ARG A 335 -39.23 16.36 17.48
N ALA A 336 -39.03 15.33 16.68
CA ALA A 336 -39.92 14.97 15.58
C ALA A 336 -41.31 14.57 16.08
N VAL A 337 -41.44 13.83 17.20
CA VAL A 337 -42.75 13.51 17.81
C VAL A 337 -43.53 14.79 18.14
N ALA A 338 -42.90 15.76 18.80
CA ALA A 338 -43.57 16.99 19.21
C ALA A 338 -43.91 17.92 18.03
N GLY A 339 -42.98 18.10 17.08
CA GLY A 339 -43.20 18.92 15.89
C GLY A 339 -44.14 18.28 14.85
N GLU A 340 -44.21 16.95 14.80
CA GLU A 340 -45.23 16.24 14.02
C GLU A 340 -46.61 16.38 14.66
N ALA A 341 -46.72 16.34 16.00
CA ALA A 341 -47.96 16.49 16.75
C ALA A 341 -48.45 17.95 16.93
N ASP A 342 -47.62 18.94 16.57
CA ASP A 342 -47.84 20.38 16.77
C ASP A 342 -48.09 20.77 18.25
N VAL A 343 -47.23 20.25 19.16
CA VAL A 343 -47.30 20.49 20.61
C VAL A 343 -46.00 21.06 21.18
N PRO A 344 -46.05 21.83 22.30
CA PRO A 344 -44.85 22.34 22.97
C PRO A 344 -43.87 21.24 23.40
N PHE A 345 -42.58 21.53 23.26
CA PHE A 345 -41.47 20.63 23.58
C PHE A 345 -40.57 21.25 24.64
N TYR A 346 -40.52 20.63 25.82
CA TYR A 346 -39.59 20.97 26.90
C TYR A 346 -38.38 20.06 26.82
N TYR A 347 -37.18 20.63 26.79
CA TYR A 347 -35.91 19.91 26.81
C TYR A 347 -35.22 20.10 28.16
N ALA A 348 -34.68 19.02 28.72
CA ALA A 348 -33.68 19.07 29.78
C ALA A 348 -32.67 17.94 29.59
N SER A 349 -31.40 18.17 29.95
CA SER A 349 -30.45 17.06 30.14
C SER A 349 -30.58 16.48 31.54
N GLY A 350 -30.47 15.15 31.68
CA GLY A 350 -30.40 14.49 32.98
C GLY A 350 -29.29 15.06 33.88
N SER A 351 -28.15 15.40 33.27
CA SER A 351 -26.99 16.01 33.93
C SER A 351 -27.28 17.40 34.54
N GLU A 352 -28.38 18.07 34.18
CA GLU A 352 -28.83 19.33 34.81
C GLU A 352 -29.54 19.12 36.17
N PHE A 353 -29.86 17.88 36.56
CA PHE A 353 -30.45 17.58 37.87
C PHE A 353 -29.47 16.90 38.86
N ASP A 354 -28.27 16.51 38.43
CA ASP A 354 -27.20 15.99 39.30
C ASP A 354 -26.26 17.11 39.78
N GLU A 355 -26.78 18.01 40.60
CA GLU A 355 -26.01 19.14 41.15
C GLU A 355 -25.41 18.85 42.53
N MET A 356 -24.29 19.51 42.83
CA MET A 356 -23.62 19.48 44.14
C MET A 356 -24.50 19.97 45.31
N PHE A 357 -25.59 20.68 45.04
CA PHE A 357 -26.46 21.27 46.06
C PHE A 357 -27.69 20.40 46.32
N VAL A 358 -27.77 19.89 47.56
CA VAL A 358 -28.83 18.98 48.02
C VAL A 358 -30.22 19.58 47.77
N GLY A 359 -31.10 18.80 47.11
CA GLY A 359 -32.48 19.17 46.83
C GLY A 359 -32.70 20.07 45.60
N VAL A 360 -31.67 20.64 44.97
CA VAL A 360 -31.86 21.53 43.81
C VAL A 360 -32.39 20.77 42.59
N GLY A 361 -31.83 19.61 42.25
CA GLY A 361 -32.35 18.74 41.18
C GLY A 361 -33.81 18.34 41.40
N ALA A 362 -34.17 17.97 42.63
CA ALA A 362 -35.56 17.69 43.02
C ALA A 362 -36.46 18.94 43.04
N SER A 363 -35.92 20.16 43.03
CA SER A 363 -36.69 21.38 42.82
C SER A 363 -36.90 21.67 41.33
N ARG A 364 -35.86 21.51 40.50
CA ARG A 364 -35.94 21.66 39.03
C ARG A 364 -36.96 20.69 38.42
N ILE A 365 -36.96 19.41 38.82
CA ILE A 365 -37.94 18.43 38.34
C ILE A 365 -39.39 18.87 38.66
N ARG A 366 -39.65 19.37 39.88
CA ARG A 366 -40.99 19.87 40.24
C ARG A 366 -41.40 21.10 39.43
N ASN A 367 -40.47 22.01 39.14
CA ASN A 367 -40.74 23.18 38.32
C ASN A 367 -41.03 22.79 36.85
N LEU A 368 -40.17 21.96 36.24
CA LEU A 368 -40.36 21.42 34.89
C LEU A 368 -41.73 20.74 34.72
N PHE A 369 -42.09 19.85 35.63
CA PHE A 369 -43.37 19.15 35.55
C PHE A 369 -44.56 20.08 35.83
N LYS A 370 -44.41 21.12 36.66
CA LYS A 370 -45.44 22.14 36.90
C LYS A 370 -45.68 23.03 35.66
N GLU A 371 -44.61 23.44 34.97
CA GLU A 371 -44.69 24.27 33.76
C GLU A 371 -45.28 23.47 32.58
N ALA A 372 -44.85 22.22 32.41
CA ALA A 372 -45.46 21.30 31.44
C ALA A 372 -46.96 21.05 31.71
N LYS A 373 -47.34 20.77 32.98
CA LYS A 373 -48.75 20.58 33.38
C LYS A 373 -49.63 21.82 33.15
N ALA A 374 -49.05 23.02 33.09
CA ALA A 374 -49.78 24.25 32.78
C ALA A 374 -50.01 24.46 31.27
N ASN A 375 -49.19 23.85 30.41
CA ASN A 375 -49.15 24.03 28.96
C ASN A 375 -49.45 22.74 28.18
N ALA A 376 -50.26 21.85 28.76
CA ALA A 376 -50.65 20.58 28.15
C ALA A 376 -51.72 20.77 27.04
N PRO A 377 -51.74 19.93 25.98
CA PRO A 377 -50.86 18.78 25.74
C PRO A 377 -49.45 19.17 25.32
N CYS A 378 -48.43 18.46 25.81
CA CYS A 378 -47.02 18.77 25.55
C CYS A 378 -46.10 17.55 25.76
N VAL A 379 -44.88 17.64 25.21
CA VAL A 379 -43.82 16.64 25.39
C VAL A 379 -42.73 17.21 26.31
N ILE A 380 -42.38 16.46 27.36
CA ILE A 380 -41.15 16.65 28.13
C ILE A 380 -40.13 15.66 27.60
N PHE A 381 -38.93 16.12 27.23
CA PHE A 381 -37.81 15.27 26.87
C PHE A 381 -36.66 15.41 27.87
N ILE A 382 -36.17 14.26 28.35
CA ILE A 382 -35.01 14.16 29.25
C ILE A 382 -33.92 13.35 28.54
N ASP A 383 -32.86 14.02 28.07
CA ASP A 383 -31.67 13.33 27.54
C ASP A 383 -30.79 12.80 28.67
N GLU A 384 -29.82 11.93 28.35
CA GLU A 384 -28.86 11.36 29.32
C GLU A 384 -29.52 10.82 30.61
N LEU A 385 -30.68 10.16 30.52
CA LEU A 385 -31.48 9.75 31.69
C LEU A 385 -30.69 8.83 32.65
N ASP A 386 -29.67 8.12 32.16
CA ASP A 386 -28.75 7.30 32.97
C ASP A 386 -27.89 8.09 33.97
N SER A 387 -27.65 9.39 33.75
CA SER A 387 -26.93 10.26 34.71
C SER A 387 -27.68 10.41 36.04
N VAL A 388 -29.00 10.59 35.98
CA VAL A 388 -29.87 10.69 37.16
C VAL A 388 -30.48 9.36 37.56
N GLY A 389 -30.89 8.54 36.59
CA GLY A 389 -31.73 7.36 36.76
C GLY A 389 -30.98 6.06 37.10
N GLY A 390 -29.68 6.11 37.37
CA GLY A 390 -28.84 4.95 37.61
C GLY A 390 -29.28 4.05 38.78
N LYS A 391 -28.92 2.78 38.73
CA LYS A 391 -29.21 1.78 39.78
C LYS A 391 -28.75 2.23 41.17
N ARG A 392 -29.58 1.92 42.18
CA ARG A 392 -29.43 2.32 43.59
C ARG A 392 -28.23 1.63 44.29
N ILE A 393 -27.01 2.04 43.97
CA ILE A 393 -25.80 1.63 44.70
C ILE A 393 -25.79 2.29 46.09
N GLU A 394 -25.39 1.56 47.12
CA GLU A 394 -25.13 2.12 48.46
C GLU A 394 -23.72 2.67 48.55
N SER A 395 -23.53 3.87 47.99
CA SER A 395 -22.29 4.64 48.11
C SER A 395 -22.37 5.61 49.30
N PRO A 396 -21.51 5.48 50.33
CA PRO A 396 -21.46 6.42 51.45
C PRO A 396 -21.08 7.86 51.05
N MET A 397 -20.55 8.07 49.85
CA MET A 397 -20.10 9.38 49.35
C MET A 397 -21.23 10.23 48.73
N HIS A 398 -22.29 9.60 48.19
CA HIS A 398 -23.33 10.30 47.44
C HIS A 398 -24.76 9.84 47.80
N PRO A 399 -25.23 10.10 49.04
CA PRO A 399 -26.60 9.75 49.44
C PRO A 399 -27.70 10.54 48.69
N TYR A 400 -27.35 11.70 48.13
CA TYR A 400 -28.32 12.70 47.64
C TYR A 400 -28.87 12.46 46.23
N SER A 401 -28.15 11.76 45.34
CA SER A 401 -28.63 11.42 43.98
C SER A 401 -29.99 10.70 44.01
N ARG A 402 -30.21 9.86 45.04
CA ARG A 402 -31.49 9.17 45.32
C ARG A 402 -32.68 10.12 45.48
N GLN A 403 -32.48 11.36 45.92
CA GLN A 403 -33.55 12.34 46.11
C GLN A 403 -34.12 12.81 44.77
N THR A 404 -33.24 13.09 43.79
CA THR A 404 -33.62 13.49 42.42
C THR A 404 -34.41 12.36 41.74
N ILE A 405 -33.94 11.11 41.82
CA ILE A 405 -34.68 9.93 41.32
C ILE A 405 -36.08 9.85 41.93
N ASN A 406 -36.16 9.83 43.27
CA ASN A 406 -37.44 9.61 43.95
C ASN A 406 -38.46 10.74 43.66
N GLN A 407 -37.99 11.97 43.38
CA GLN A 407 -38.87 13.06 42.95
C GLN A 407 -39.39 12.85 41.52
N LEU A 408 -38.56 12.38 40.58
CA LEU A 408 -39.00 12.03 39.23
C LEU A 408 -40.07 10.93 39.26
N LEU A 409 -39.84 9.88 40.06
CA LEU A 409 -40.81 8.80 40.27
C LEU A 409 -42.13 9.31 40.85
N ALA A 410 -42.09 10.24 41.81
CA ALA A 410 -43.29 10.81 42.42
C ALA A 410 -44.11 11.68 41.44
N GLU A 411 -43.45 12.47 40.58
CA GLU A 411 -44.16 13.26 39.55
C GLU A 411 -44.79 12.37 38.47
N MET A 412 -44.09 11.31 38.04
CA MET A 412 -44.60 10.35 37.05
C MET A 412 -45.79 9.54 37.60
N ASP A 413 -45.70 9.07 38.85
CA ASP A 413 -46.81 8.39 39.53
C ASP A 413 -48.02 9.33 39.65
N GLY A 414 -47.78 10.60 39.98
CA GLY A 414 -48.79 11.62 40.27
C GLY A 414 -49.67 12.07 39.08
N PHE A 415 -49.26 11.83 37.83
CA PHE A 415 -50.12 12.10 36.66
C PHE A 415 -51.40 11.25 36.67
N LYS A 416 -52.53 11.85 36.26
CA LYS A 416 -53.69 11.06 35.83
C LYS A 416 -53.49 10.60 34.38
N PRO A 417 -53.92 9.38 34.01
CA PRO A 417 -54.00 9.02 32.60
C PRO A 417 -54.91 10.02 31.87
N ASN A 418 -54.45 10.49 30.72
CA ASN A 418 -55.10 11.47 29.85
C ASN A 418 -54.99 12.95 30.30
N GLU A 419 -53.99 13.32 31.12
CA GLU A 419 -53.61 14.74 31.35
C GLU A 419 -52.84 15.39 30.17
N GLY A 420 -52.58 14.66 29.07
CA GLY A 420 -52.01 15.20 27.82
C GLY A 420 -50.50 15.48 27.82
N VAL A 421 -49.81 15.24 28.95
CA VAL A 421 -48.35 15.36 29.08
C VAL A 421 -47.70 13.99 28.82
N ILE A 422 -46.63 13.95 28.01
CA ILE A 422 -45.82 12.75 27.78
C ILE A 422 -44.37 13.00 28.18
N VAL A 423 -43.76 12.06 28.90
CA VAL A 423 -42.33 12.11 29.26
C VAL A 423 -41.52 11.16 28.37
N ILE A 424 -40.68 11.69 27.50
CA ILE A 424 -39.76 10.91 26.67
C ILE A 424 -38.36 10.98 27.32
N GLY A 425 -37.82 9.84 27.75
CA GLY A 425 -36.46 9.74 28.28
C GLY A 425 -35.54 9.08 27.25
N ALA A 426 -34.32 9.59 27.07
CA ALA A 426 -33.30 8.93 26.25
C ALA A 426 -32.17 8.37 27.12
N THR A 427 -31.67 7.19 26.76
CA THR A 427 -30.49 6.59 27.40
C THR A 427 -29.63 5.81 26.40
N ASN A 428 -28.35 5.66 26.74
CA ASN A 428 -27.43 4.77 26.02
C ASN A 428 -27.40 3.34 26.62
N PHE A 429 -27.81 3.17 27.89
CA PHE A 429 -27.66 1.92 28.65
C PHE A 429 -28.92 1.64 29.50
N ALA A 430 -29.92 0.96 28.93
CA ALA A 430 -31.15 0.63 29.67
C ALA A 430 -30.87 -0.26 30.90
N GLU A 431 -29.86 -1.13 30.83
CA GLU A 431 -29.41 -1.96 31.94
C GLU A 431 -28.65 -1.20 33.04
N ALA A 432 -28.32 0.08 32.85
CA ALA A 432 -27.78 0.95 33.90
C ALA A 432 -28.87 1.59 34.79
N LEU A 433 -30.09 1.71 34.27
CA LEU A 433 -31.22 2.38 34.94
C LEU A 433 -31.79 1.57 36.11
N ASP A 434 -32.35 2.28 37.09
CA ASP A 434 -33.14 1.72 38.18
C ASP A 434 -34.40 1.01 37.65
N ASN A 435 -34.57 -0.27 38.03
CA ASN A 435 -35.76 -1.09 37.78
C ASN A 435 -37.06 -0.48 38.36
N ALA A 436 -37.00 0.66 39.06
CA ALA A 436 -38.16 1.48 39.43
C ALA A 436 -38.65 2.42 38.32
N LEU A 437 -37.79 2.88 37.40
CA LEU A 437 -38.16 3.79 36.31
C LEU A 437 -38.91 3.07 35.20
N VAL A 438 -38.40 1.89 34.79
CA VAL A 438 -38.93 1.06 33.70
C VAL A 438 -40.07 0.15 34.18
N ARG A 439 -41.01 0.72 34.95
CA ARG A 439 -42.22 0.00 35.43
C ARG A 439 -43.47 0.52 34.73
N PRO A 440 -44.47 -0.35 34.48
CA PRO A 440 -45.79 0.07 34.00
C PRO A 440 -46.36 1.24 34.81
N GLY A 441 -46.84 2.29 34.14
CA GLY A 441 -47.26 3.55 34.77
C GLY A 441 -46.15 4.58 35.00
N ARG A 442 -44.92 4.35 34.50
CA ARG A 442 -43.80 5.32 34.48
C ARG A 442 -43.20 5.39 33.08
N PHE A 443 -41.99 4.88 32.86
CA PHE A 443 -41.52 4.55 31.51
C PHE A 443 -42.08 3.17 31.14
N ASP A 444 -43.29 3.18 30.60
CA ASP A 444 -44.11 1.99 30.32
C ASP A 444 -44.08 1.57 28.85
N MET A 445 -43.62 2.45 27.96
CA MET A 445 -43.24 2.13 26.59
C MET A 445 -41.71 2.21 26.43
N GLN A 446 -41.08 1.22 25.79
CA GLN A 446 -39.65 1.22 25.50
C GLN A 446 -39.42 1.04 24.00
N VAL A 447 -38.93 2.09 23.34
CA VAL A 447 -38.67 2.13 21.90
C VAL A 447 -37.17 1.97 21.68
N THR A 448 -36.76 1.02 20.85
CA THR A 448 -35.33 0.81 20.55
C THR A 448 -34.93 1.59 19.30
N VAL A 449 -33.86 2.37 19.40
CA VAL A 449 -33.29 3.21 18.33
C VAL A 449 -31.92 2.62 17.94
N PRO A 450 -31.88 1.59 17.07
CA PRO A 450 -30.66 0.88 16.70
C PRO A 450 -29.68 1.74 15.89
N ILE A 451 -28.51 1.17 15.62
CA ILE A 451 -27.62 1.68 14.56
C ILE A 451 -28.27 1.35 13.20
N PRO A 452 -28.31 2.29 12.24
CA PRO A 452 -28.97 2.09 10.95
C PRO A 452 -28.31 0.99 10.08
N ASP A 453 -29.14 0.26 9.35
CA ASP A 453 -28.76 -0.74 8.35
C ASP A 453 -28.25 -0.09 7.04
N VAL A 454 -27.82 -0.88 6.04
CA VAL A 454 -27.38 -0.35 4.73
C VAL A 454 -28.38 0.65 4.11
N LYS A 455 -29.69 0.35 4.16
CA LYS A 455 -30.75 1.21 3.61
C LYS A 455 -30.87 2.50 4.42
N GLY A 456 -30.99 2.41 5.73
CA GLY A 456 -31.04 3.56 6.61
C GLY A 456 -29.81 4.45 6.51
N ARG A 457 -28.61 3.87 6.42
CA ARG A 457 -27.36 4.61 6.18
C ARG A 457 -27.37 5.33 4.84
N THR A 458 -27.91 4.70 3.79
CA THR A 458 -28.05 5.33 2.46
C THR A 458 -29.08 6.47 2.48
N GLU A 459 -30.20 6.33 3.17
CA GLU A 459 -31.19 7.41 3.35
C GLU A 459 -30.62 8.59 4.14
N ILE A 460 -29.88 8.33 5.23
CA ILE A 460 -29.21 9.35 6.05
C ILE A 460 -28.12 10.07 5.23
N LEU A 461 -27.30 9.33 4.47
CA LEU A 461 -26.29 9.91 3.58
C LEU A 461 -26.96 10.78 2.51
N ASN A 462 -27.98 10.29 1.79
CA ASN A 462 -28.70 11.07 0.80
C ASN A 462 -29.30 12.37 1.39
N TRP A 463 -29.83 12.30 2.62
CA TRP A 463 -30.35 13.47 3.33
C TRP A 463 -29.26 14.52 3.62
N TYR A 464 -28.07 14.12 4.05
CA TYR A 464 -26.96 15.06 4.27
C TYR A 464 -26.29 15.54 2.98
N LEU A 465 -26.14 14.67 1.98
CA LEU A 465 -25.62 15.01 0.65
C LEU A 465 -26.52 16.05 -0.04
N SER A 466 -27.85 15.98 0.13
CA SER A 466 -28.78 16.98 -0.43
C SER A 466 -28.58 18.43 0.07
N LYS A 467 -27.85 18.61 1.19
CA LYS A 467 -27.58 19.92 1.81
C LYS A 467 -26.28 20.55 1.29
N ILE A 468 -25.51 19.85 0.46
CA ILE A 468 -24.22 20.30 -0.08
C ILE A 468 -24.16 20.12 -1.61
N LYS A 469 -23.14 20.68 -2.26
CA LYS A 469 -22.90 20.45 -3.69
C LYS A 469 -22.11 19.16 -3.88
N VAL A 470 -22.68 18.20 -4.61
CA VAL A 470 -22.11 16.87 -4.85
C VAL A 470 -22.13 16.57 -6.35
N ASP A 471 -21.11 15.86 -6.83
CA ASP A 471 -21.08 15.32 -8.19
C ASP A 471 -22.16 14.23 -8.40
N SER A 472 -22.85 14.29 -9.54
CA SER A 472 -23.76 13.27 -10.06
C SER A 472 -23.22 11.82 -10.05
N ALA A 473 -21.89 11.65 -10.08
CA ALA A 473 -21.24 10.34 -10.04
C ALA A 473 -20.99 9.78 -8.61
N ALA A 474 -21.49 10.44 -7.56
CA ALA A 474 -21.28 10.01 -6.17
C ALA A 474 -22.42 9.07 -5.67
N GLU A 475 -22.16 7.76 -5.68
CA GLU A 475 -23.11 6.74 -5.21
C GLU A 475 -23.06 6.56 -3.69
N ALA A 476 -24.05 7.10 -2.97
CA ALA A 476 -24.15 7.02 -1.52
C ALA A 476 -24.19 5.58 -0.97
N GLU A 477 -24.71 4.61 -1.75
CA GLU A 477 -24.82 3.21 -1.35
C GLU A 477 -23.43 2.55 -1.15
N ILE A 478 -22.45 2.87 -1.99
CA ILE A 478 -21.07 2.35 -1.87
C ILE A 478 -20.46 2.81 -0.53
N ILE A 479 -20.70 4.06 -0.15
CA ILE A 479 -20.28 4.58 1.16
C ILE A 479 -21.05 3.87 2.29
N ALA A 480 -22.38 3.71 2.17
CA ALA A 480 -23.21 3.07 3.20
C ALA A 480 -22.81 1.61 3.49
N ARG A 481 -22.43 0.83 2.47
CA ARG A 481 -21.86 -0.52 2.63
C ARG A 481 -20.48 -0.48 3.30
N GLY A 482 -19.71 0.58 3.08
CA GLY A 482 -18.38 0.79 3.67
C GLY A 482 -18.36 1.38 5.09
N THR A 483 -19.51 1.79 5.62
CA THR A 483 -19.67 2.40 6.95
C THR A 483 -20.50 1.52 7.90
N VAL A 484 -20.22 0.21 7.92
CA VAL A 484 -20.91 -0.72 8.82
C VAL A 484 -20.70 -0.29 10.28
N GLY A 485 -21.79 -0.20 11.05
CA GLY A 485 -21.75 0.22 12.45
C GLY A 485 -21.77 1.73 12.71
N PHE A 486 -21.77 2.58 11.68
CA PHE A 486 -21.80 4.05 11.85
C PHE A 486 -23.18 4.54 12.33
N SER A 487 -23.19 5.43 13.33
CA SER A 487 -24.39 6.14 13.75
C SER A 487 -24.77 7.26 12.76
N GLY A 488 -25.98 7.83 12.91
CA GLY A 488 -26.40 8.97 12.09
C GLY A 488 -25.48 10.20 12.23
N ALA A 489 -24.91 10.41 13.41
CA ALA A 489 -23.93 11.46 13.67
C ALA A 489 -22.56 11.18 13.01
N ASP A 490 -22.14 9.92 12.91
CA ASP A 490 -20.89 9.55 12.21
C ASP A 490 -21.01 9.77 10.70
N LEU A 491 -22.19 9.52 10.13
CA LEU A 491 -22.49 9.80 8.72
C LEU A 491 -22.58 11.31 8.42
N GLU A 492 -23.19 12.09 9.32
CA GLU A 492 -23.17 13.56 9.23
C GLU A 492 -21.74 14.10 9.27
N ASN A 493 -20.91 13.59 10.20
CA ASN A 493 -19.50 13.94 10.28
C ASN A 493 -18.75 13.51 9.00
N LEU A 494 -18.99 12.33 8.43
CA LEU A 494 -18.38 11.88 7.17
C LEU A 494 -18.65 12.86 6.03
N VAL A 495 -19.91 13.24 5.82
CA VAL A 495 -20.28 14.22 4.77
C VAL A 495 -19.64 15.58 5.03
N ASN A 496 -19.58 16.03 6.28
CA ASN A 496 -18.89 17.27 6.67
C ASN A 496 -17.36 17.19 6.42
N GLN A 497 -16.69 16.09 6.77
CA GLN A 497 -15.26 15.89 6.50
C GLN A 497 -14.96 15.88 4.99
N ALA A 498 -15.86 15.33 4.17
CA ALA A 498 -15.75 15.32 2.71
C ALA A 498 -15.92 16.73 2.12
N ALA A 499 -16.90 17.50 2.60
CA ALA A 499 -17.10 18.90 2.21
C ALA A 499 -15.91 19.79 2.61
N LEU A 500 -15.39 19.63 3.82
CA LEU A 500 -14.18 20.32 4.29
C LEU A 500 -12.95 19.95 3.45
N LYS A 501 -12.80 18.67 3.07
CA LYS A 501 -11.72 18.21 2.19
C LYS A 501 -11.82 18.83 0.80
N ALA A 502 -13.00 18.82 0.18
CA ALA A 502 -13.23 19.41 -1.13
C ALA A 502 -12.96 20.93 -1.13
N ALA A 503 -13.38 21.64 -0.07
CA ALA A 503 -13.13 23.07 0.09
C ALA A 503 -11.63 23.40 0.28
N VAL A 504 -10.89 22.59 1.05
CA VAL A 504 -9.43 22.74 1.23
C VAL A 504 -8.67 22.47 -0.08
N ASP A 505 -9.17 21.54 -0.90
CA ASP A 505 -8.62 21.23 -2.24
C ASP A 505 -9.08 22.21 -3.33
N GLY A 506 -9.90 23.23 -3.00
CA GLY A 506 -10.37 24.24 -3.94
C GLY A 506 -11.43 23.76 -4.95
N LYS A 507 -12.13 22.66 -4.65
CA LYS A 507 -13.17 22.09 -5.53
C LYS A 507 -14.52 22.79 -5.34
N GLU A 508 -15.28 22.95 -6.42
CA GLU A 508 -16.64 23.53 -6.37
C GLU A 508 -17.72 22.54 -5.90
N MET A 509 -17.44 21.24 -5.96
CA MET A 509 -18.36 20.13 -5.63
C MET A 509 -17.61 19.00 -4.94
N VAL A 510 -18.28 18.26 -4.06
CA VAL A 510 -17.75 17.06 -3.39
C VAL A 510 -17.81 15.88 -4.36
N THR A 511 -16.69 15.18 -4.52
CA THR A 511 -16.57 13.99 -5.39
C THR A 511 -16.58 12.69 -4.57
N MET A 512 -16.82 11.55 -5.21
CA MET A 512 -16.77 10.23 -4.55
C MET A 512 -15.43 10.02 -3.80
N LYS A 513 -14.30 10.47 -4.36
CA LYS A 513 -12.97 10.37 -3.74
C LYS A 513 -12.84 11.19 -2.44
N ASP A 514 -13.63 12.24 -2.27
CA ASP A 514 -13.67 13.03 -1.03
C ASP A 514 -14.49 12.33 0.07
N LEU A 515 -15.57 11.64 -0.31
CA LEU A 515 -16.36 10.79 0.59
C LEU A 515 -15.57 9.56 1.05
N GLU A 516 -14.83 8.92 0.13
CA GLU A 516 -13.91 7.83 0.49
C GLU A 516 -12.76 8.30 1.38
N PHE A 517 -12.16 9.47 1.09
CA PHE A 517 -11.16 10.06 1.97
C PHE A 517 -11.71 10.33 3.37
N ALA A 518 -12.96 10.84 3.48
CA ALA A 518 -13.63 11.07 4.75
C ALA A 518 -13.90 9.76 5.52
N LYS A 519 -14.40 8.72 4.83
CA LYS A 519 -14.60 7.37 5.36
C LYS A 519 -13.28 6.79 5.90
N ASP A 520 -12.23 6.77 5.08
CA ASP A 520 -10.91 6.23 5.45
C ASP A 520 -10.29 7.04 6.62
N LYS A 521 -10.51 8.38 6.66
CA LYS A 521 -10.06 9.26 7.75
C LYS A 521 -10.78 9.00 9.08
N ILE A 522 -12.07 8.64 9.06
CA ILE A 522 -12.83 8.32 10.27
C ILE A 522 -12.48 6.90 10.77
N LEU A 523 -12.36 5.92 9.86
CA LEU A 523 -12.02 4.54 10.20
C LEU A 523 -10.58 4.36 10.70
N MET A 524 -9.61 5.02 10.07
CA MET A 524 -8.17 4.71 10.23
C MET A 524 -7.36 5.92 10.76
N GLY A 525 -8.00 7.08 10.92
CA GLY A 525 -7.33 8.34 11.23
C GLY A 525 -6.70 9.03 9.99
N PRO A 526 -6.09 10.20 10.19
CA PRO A 526 -5.55 11.01 9.10
C PRO A 526 -4.30 10.39 8.45
N GLU A 527 -4.12 10.68 7.16
CA GLU A 527 -2.93 10.33 6.38
C GLU A 527 -1.68 11.05 6.88
N ARG A 528 -0.59 10.30 7.07
CA ARG A 528 0.67 10.81 7.64
C ARG A 528 1.75 11.02 6.57
N ARG A 529 1.43 11.76 5.51
CA ARG A 529 2.30 12.00 4.33
C ARG A 529 3.69 12.59 4.64
N SER A 530 3.89 13.17 5.81
CA SER A 530 5.18 13.73 6.27
C SER A 530 6.09 12.73 6.99
N VAL A 531 5.70 11.45 7.10
CA VAL A 531 6.52 10.41 7.73
C VAL A 531 7.41 9.76 6.68
N GLU A 532 8.71 10.04 6.74
CA GLU A 532 9.72 9.32 5.95
C GLU A 532 9.87 7.88 6.48
N ILE A 533 9.19 6.93 5.82
CA ILE A 533 9.36 5.49 6.06
C ILE A 533 10.60 5.02 5.29
N ASP A 534 11.52 4.31 5.95
CA ASP A 534 12.66 3.69 5.27
C ASP A 534 12.19 2.72 4.17
N LYS A 535 12.95 2.66 3.07
CA LYS A 535 12.64 1.82 1.91
C LYS A 535 12.47 0.35 2.28
N LYS A 536 13.27 -0.19 3.21
CA LYS A 536 13.12 -1.58 3.66
C LYS A 536 11.75 -1.78 4.32
N ASN A 537 11.36 -0.88 5.22
CA ASN A 537 10.08 -0.96 5.92
C ASN A 537 8.91 -0.77 4.94
N LYS A 538 8.99 0.16 3.99
CA LYS A 538 7.96 0.34 2.95
C LYS A 538 7.81 -0.91 2.07
N THR A 539 8.90 -1.58 1.71
CA THR A 539 8.88 -2.89 1.03
C THR A 539 8.25 -3.99 1.89
N ILE A 540 8.56 -4.05 3.18
CA ILE A 540 7.94 -5.04 4.08
C ILE A 540 6.42 -4.79 4.17
N THR A 541 5.97 -3.55 4.38
CA THR A 541 4.55 -3.20 4.37
C THR A 541 3.88 -3.54 3.04
N ALA A 542 4.51 -3.29 1.88
CA ALA A 542 3.93 -3.68 0.59
C ALA A 542 3.75 -5.19 0.40
N TYR A 543 4.70 -6.00 0.87
CA TYR A 543 4.54 -7.47 0.88
C TYR A 543 3.51 -7.95 1.91
N HIS A 544 3.36 -7.24 3.03
CA HIS A 544 2.38 -7.52 4.08
C HIS A 544 0.93 -7.23 3.60
N GLU A 545 0.66 -6.02 3.09
CA GLU A 545 -0.67 -5.64 2.56
C GLU A 545 -1.05 -6.50 1.34
N SER A 546 -0.11 -6.75 0.41
CA SER A 546 -0.37 -7.69 -0.70
C SER A 546 -0.59 -9.13 -0.21
N GLY A 547 -0.05 -9.50 0.96
CA GLY A 547 -0.32 -10.77 1.63
C GLY A 547 -1.80 -10.92 2.02
N HIS A 548 -2.35 -9.91 2.72
CA HIS A 548 -3.78 -9.87 3.04
C HIS A 548 -4.65 -9.86 1.78
N ALA A 549 -4.30 -9.04 0.78
CA ALA A 549 -5.05 -8.94 -0.48
C ALA A 549 -5.07 -10.27 -1.26
N ILE A 550 -3.94 -10.94 -1.43
CA ILE A 550 -3.89 -12.25 -2.14
C ILE A 550 -4.72 -13.30 -1.40
N VAL A 551 -4.63 -13.39 -0.07
CA VAL A 551 -5.43 -14.37 0.69
C VAL A 551 -6.92 -14.04 0.63
N ALA A 552 -7.31 -12.76 0.67
CA ALA A 552 -8.71 -12.36 0.51
C ALA A 552 -9.26 -12.67 -0.89
N TYR A 553 -8.47 -12.47 -1.95
CA TYR A 553 -8.90 -12.68 -3.34
C TYR A 553 -9.16 -14.15 -3.68
N TYR A 554 -8.32 -15.07 -3.19
CA TYR A 554 -8.41 -16.50 -3.51
C TYR A 554 -9.22 -17.33 -2.50
N THR A 555 -9.70 -16.73 -1.40
CA THR A 555 -10.49 -17.45 -0.37
C THR A 555 -11.98 -17.28 -0.62
N LYS A 556 -12.64 -18.38 -1.03
CA LYS A 556 -14.03 -18.42 -1.54
C LYS A 556 -15.10 -17.72 -0.66
N ASP A 557 -14.94 -17.71 0.66
CA ASP A 557 -15.91 -17.18 1.63
C ASP A 557 -15.44 -15.87 2.31
N ALA A 558 -14.34 -15.28 1.85
CA ALA A 558 -13.83 -14.00 2.34
C ALA A 558 -14.74 -12.83 1.92
N MET A 559 -14.50 -11.64 2.50
CA MET A 559 -15.15 -10.41 2.04
C MET A 559 -14.40 -9.86 0.81
N PRO A 560 -15.11 -9.37 -0.24
CA PRO A 560 -14.49 -8.74 -1.40
C PRO A 560 -13.53 -7.60 -1.02
N ILE A 561 -12.41 -7.50 -1.74
CA ILE A 561 -11.44 -6.42 -1.57
C ILE A 561 -11.99 -5.16 -2.22
N ASN A 562 -11.97 -4.03 -1.50
CA ASN A 562 -12.31 -2.72 -2.05
C ASN A 562 -11.07 -1.91 -2.43
N LYS A 563 -10.01 -1.97 -1.61
CA LYS A 563 -8.83 -1.08 -1.72
C LYS A 563 -7.67 -1.62 -0.90
N ALA A 564 -6.44 -1.48 -1.39
CA ALA A 564 -5.21 -1.76 -0.65
C ALA A 564 -4.32 -0.52 -0.65
N THR A 565 -3.67 -0.20 0.47
CA THR A 565 -2.76 0.95 0.55
C THR A 565 -1.60 0.73 1.51
N ILE A 566 -0.44 1.26 1.16
CA ILE A 566 0.77 1.32 1.99
C ILE A 566 1.05 2.74 2.51
N MET A 567 0.01 3.57 2.57
CA MET A 567 0.06 4.93 3.09
C MET A 567 -0.25 4.93 4.58
N PRO A 568 0.63 5.48 5.45
CA PRO A 568 0.43 5.43 6.90
C PRO A 568 -0.78 6.28 7.33
N ARG A 569 -1.69 5.67 8.10
CA ARG A 569 -2.89 6.29 8.67
C ARG A 569 -2.94 6.05 10.16
N GLY A 570 -3.02 7.13 10.96
CA GLY A 570 -3.00 7.03 12.42
C GLY A 570 -1.82 6.18 12.94
N PRO A 571 -2.05 5.01 13.56
CA PRO A 571 -1.01 4.10 14.01
C PRO A 571 -0.54 3.07 12.96
N THR A 572 -1.29 2.80 11.87
CA THR A 572 -0.95 1.75 10.89
C THR A 572 -0.04 2.28 9.78
N LEU A 573 0.76 1.39 9.19
CA LEU A 573 1.64 1.71 8.05
C LEU A 573 0.99 1.45 6.68
N GLY A 574 0.03 0.52 6.64
CA GLY A 574 -0.84 0.24 5.50
C GLY A 574 -2.21 -0.24 5.98
N HIS A 575 -3.06 -0.63 5.03
CA HIS A 575 -4.32 -1.34 5.25
C HIS A 575 -4.90 -1.92 3.95
N VAL A 576 -5.51 -3.12 4.03
CA VAL A 576 -6.44 -3.66 3.03
C VAL A 576 -7.88 -3.53 3.51
N SER A 577 -8.65 -2.67 2.83
CA SER A 577 -10.07 -2.47 3.06
C SER A 577 -10.88 -3.53 2.30
N LEU A 578 -11.66 -4.32 3.05
CA LEU A 578 -12.66 -5.24 2.53
C LEU A 578 -14.06 -4.59 2.63
N LEU A 579 -14.95 -4.92 1.69
CA LEU A 579 -16.30 -4.38 1.61
C LEU A 579 -17.32 -5.52 1.50
N PRO A 580 -18.23 -5.70 2.46
CA PRO A 580 -19.31 -6.67 2.33
C PRO A 580 -20.37 -6.18 1.33
N GLU A 581 -20.99 -7.10 0.61
CA GLU A 581 -22.10 -6.78 -0.31
C GLU A 581 -23.36 -6.33 0.45
N ASN A 582 -23.60 -6.90 1.62
CA ASN A 582 -24.76 -6.66 2.50
C ASN A 582 -24.33 -6.75 3.97
N ASP A 583 -25.02 -6.06 4.88
CA ASP A 583 -24.83 -6.21 6.32
C ASP A 583 -25.16 -7.65 6.76
N ARG A 584 -24.21 -8.33 7.42
CA ARG A 584 -24.38 -9.71 7.90
C ARG A 584 -24.84 -9.73 9.35
N TRP A 585 -26.05 -10.23 9.63
CA TRP A 585 -26.54 -10.45 11.00
C TRP A 585 -26.02 -11.74 11.64
N SER A 586 -25.56 -12.70 10.83
CA SER A 586 -24.96 -13.95 11.26
C SER A 586 -23.86 -14.38 10.28
N GLU A 587 -22.80 -15.02 10.79
CA GLU A 587 -21.67 -15.48 9.97
C GLU A 587 -21.46 -16.99 10.12
N THR A 588 -21.06 -17.64 9.02
CA THR A 588 -20.83 -19.08 8.99
C THR A 588 -19.43 -19.45 9.49
N ARG A 589 -19.23 -20.72 9.89
CA ARG A 589 -17.90 -21.24 10.24
C ARG A 589 -16.88 -21.02 9.11
N ALA A 590 -17.30 -21.13 7.85
CA ALA A 590 -16.44 -20.89 6.69
C ALA A 590 -16.01 -19.41 6.57
N GLN A 591 -16.95 -18.48 6.77
CA GLN A 591 -16.65 -17.04 6.73
C GLN A 591 -15.72 -16.60 7.87
N LEU A 592 -15.93 -17.12 9.09
CA LEU A 592 -15.04 -16.85 10.23
C LEU A 592 -13.63 -17.42 10.03
N LEU A 593 -13.51 -18.62 9.45
CA LEU A 593 -12.22 -19.18 9.05
C LEU A 593 -11.56 -18.36 7.93
N ALA A 594 -12.32 -17.88 6.95
CA ALA A 594 -11.81 -17.01 5.89
C ALA A 594 -11.30 -15.67 6.43
N GLN A 595 -12.00 -15.05 7.40
CA GLN A 595 -11.50 -13.85 8.09
C GLN A 595 -10.18 -14.13 8.82
N MET A 596 -10.07 -15.25 9.55
CA MET A 596 -8.81 -15.64 10.19
C MET A 596 -7.68 -15.84 9.18
N ASP A 597 -7.96 -16.51 8.06
CA ASP A 597 -6.96 -16.77 7.00
C ASP A 597 -6.45 -15.46 6.39
N VAL A 598 -7.34 -14.50 6.12
CA VAL A 598 -6.95 -13.16 5.68
C VAL A 598 -6.10 -12.45 6.73
N SER A 599 -6.46 -12.51 8.02
CA SER A 599 -5.65 -11.91 9.11
C SER A 599 -4.25 -12.52 9.20
N MET A 600 -4.06 -13.80 8.87
CA MET A 600 -2.72 -14.42 8.83
C MET A 600 -1.89 -13.99 7.61
N GLY A 601 -2.53 -13.45 6.55
CA GLY A 601 -1.91 -13.16 5.25
C GLY A 601 -0.65 -12.29 5.31
N GLY A 602 -0.70 -11.15 6.01
CA GLY A 602 0.43 -10.22 6.11
C GLY A 602 1.66 -10.82 6.79
N ARG A 603 1.48 -11.47 7.95
CA ARG A 603 2.56 -12.18 8.65
C ARG A 603 3.16 -13.30 7.81
N VAL A 604 2.33 -14.10 7.15
CA VAL A 604 2.79 -15.23 6.33
C VAL A 604 3.56 -14.73 5.11
N ALA A 605 3.15 -13.61 4.52
CA ALA A 605 3.89 -12.96 3.44
C ALA A 605 5.27 -12.46 3.90
N GLU A 606 5.39 -11.89 5.11
CA GLU A 606 6.70 -11.56 5.69
C GLU A 606 7.60 -12.79 5.82
N GLU A 607 7.08 -13.89 6.39
CA GLU A 607 7.83 -15.13 6.58
C GLU A 607 8.33 -15.71 5.25
N LEU A 608 7.48 -15.76 4.22
CA LEU A 608 7.79 -16.38 2.93
C LEU A 608 8.77 -15.57 2.06
N ILE A 609 8.85 -14.25 2.25
CA ILE A 609 9.67 -13.35 1.43
C ILE A 609 10.97 -12.94 2.13
N PHE A 610 10.94 -12.64 3.44
CA PHE A 610 12.11 -12.18 4.19
C PHE A 610 12.69 -13.25 5.13
N GLY A 611 11.92 -14.27 5.50
CA GLY A 611 12.35 -15.33 6.42
C GLY A 611 12.18 -14.97 7.90
N ASN A 612 12.26 -15.99 8.76
CA ASN A 612 11.87 -15.92 10.18
C ASN A 612 12.59 -14.82 10.99
N GLU A 613 13.82 -14.46 10.63
CA GLU A 613 14.63 -13.44 11.34
C GLU A 613 14.16 -12.00 11.06
N TYR A 614 13.36 -11.78 10.02
CA TYR A 614 12.94 -10.45 9.56
C TYR A 614 11.43 -10.20 9.70
N ILE A 615 10.76 -11.10 10.42
CA ILE A 615 9.36 -10.97 10.84
C ILE A 615 9.18 -9.74 11.74
N THR A 616 8.15 -8.93 11.50
CA THR A 616 7.96 -7.64 12.18
C THR A 616 7.03 -7.70 13.40
N THR A 617 6.92 -6.58 14.13
CA THR A 617 5.86 -6.35 15.13
C THR A 617 4.55 -5.86 14.51
N GLY A 618 4.50 -5.57 13.21
CA GLY A 618 3.34 -4.99 12.52
C GLY A 618 2.09 -5.86 12.63
N ALA A 619 2.22 -7.16 12.42
CA ALA A 619 1.10 -8.11 12.41
C ALA A 619 0.38 -8.35 13.76
N SER A 620 0.67 -7.55 14.78
CA SER A 620 0.14 -7.74 16.15
C SER A 620 -1.38 -7.53 16.21
N SER A 621 -1.90 -6.52 15.50
CA SER A 621 -3.36 -6.28 15.35
C SER A 621 -4.12 -7.48 14.80
N ASP A 622 -3.51 -8.18 13.86
CA ASP A 622 -4.18 -9.20 13.04
C ASP A 622 -4.19 -10.54 13.77
N PHE A 623 -3.12 -10.81 14.53
CA PHE A 623 -3.11 -11.87 15.54
C PHE A 623 -4.16 -11.66 16.64
N ASP A 624 -4.33 -10.43 17.16
CA ASP A 624 -5.37 -10.15 18.15
C ASP A 624 -6.77 -10.32 17.55
N GLY A 625 -6.98 -9.85 16.30
CA GLY A 625 -8.22 -10.07 15.54
C GLY A 625 -8.54 -11.56 15.34
N ALA A 626 -7.62 -12.34 14.78
CA ALA A 626 -7.79 -13.77 14.57
C ALA A 626 -7.96 -14.54 15.89
N THR A 627 -7.23 -14.17 16.95
CA THR A 627 -7.34 -14.78 18.28
C THR A 627 -8.70 -14.48 18.92
N LYS A 628 -9.24 -13.28 18.73
CA LYS A 628 -10.60 -12.91 19.17
C LYS A 628 -11.66 -13.73 18.44
N ILE A 629 -11.55 -13.89 17.12
CA ILE A 629 -12.45 -14.74 16.32
C ILE A 629 -12.39 -16.20 16.79
N ALA A 630 -11.20 -16.80 16.87
CA ALA A 630 -11.00 -18.17 17.34
C ALA A 630 -11.57 -18.39 18.76
N LYS A 631 -11.33 -17.46 19.69
CA LYS A 631 -11.91 -17.50 21.04
C LYS A 631 -13.44 -17.44 20.99
N MET A 632 -14.05 -16.61 20.13
CA MET A 632 -15.51 -16.51 20.01
C MET A 632 -16.13 -17.76 19.37
N MET A 633 -15.49 -18.34 18.34
CA MET A 633 -15.89 -19.62 17.73
C MET A 633 -15.99 -20.73 18.78
N VAL A 634 -14.96 -20.88 19.62
CA VAL A 634 -14.88 -21.91 20.66
C VAL A 634 -15.78 -21.60 21.86
N THR A 635 -15.80 -20.36 22.37
CA THR A 635 -16.45 -20.05 23.66
C THR A 635 -17.90 -19.58 23.56
N ARG A 636 -18.33 -18.98 22.45
CA ARG A 636 -19.67 -18.41 22.30
C ARG A 636 -20.51 -19.10 21.24
N PHE A 637 -19.91 -19.45 20.10
CA PHE A 637 -20.63 -19.98 18.95
C PHE A 637 -20.72 -21.52 18.92
N GLY A 638 -20.06 -22.23 19.83
CA GLY A 638 -20.09 -23.70 19.88
C GLY A 638 -19.46 -24.38 18.66
N MET A 639 -18.57 -23.70 17.94
CA MET A 639 -17.92 -24.19 16.71
C MET A 639 -16.66 -25.04 16.98
N SER A 640 -16.66 -25.78 18.08
CA SER A 640 -15.64 -26.77 18.42
C SER A 640 -16.29 -28.14 18.58
N ASP A 641 -15.83 -29.10 17.77
CA ASP A 641 -16.35 -30.46 17.78
C ASP A 641 -15.92 -31.21 19.07
N LYS A 642 -14.91 -30.69 19.77
CA LYS A 642 -14.30 -31.25 20.98
C LYS A 642 -14.89 -30.72 22.29
N LEU A 643 -15.38 -29.47 22.29
CA LEU A 643 -16.05 -28.83 23.43
C LEU A 643 -17.59 -28.82 23.28
N GLY A 644 -18.09 -29.03 22.06
CA GLY A 644 -19.50 -29.13 21.74
C GLY A 644 -20.22 -27.78 21.69
N VAL A 645 -21.55 -27.85 21.51
CA VAL A 645 -22.41 -26.69 21.32
C VAL A 645 -22.81 -26.10 22.67
N MET A 646 -21.87 -25.44 23.36
CA MET A 646 -22.09 -24.79 24.66
C MET A 646 -21.47 -23.39 24.73
N THR A 647 -22.05 -22.51 25.57
CA THR A 647 -21.61 -21.12 25.74
C THR A 647 -20.90 -20.90 27.08
N TYR A 648 -19.62 -20.52 27.03
CA TYR A 648 -18.79 -20.20 28.18
C TYR A 648 -18.75 -18.69 28.42
N LYS A 649 -19.71 -18.15 29.20
CA LYS A 649 -19.84 -16.70 29.42
C LYS A 649 -18.63 -16.07 30.12
N GLU A 650 -18.06 -16.76 31.10
CA GLU A 650 -16.86 -16.33 31.85
C GLU A 650 -15.85 -17.48 31.90
N VAL A 651 -14.78 -17.39 31.12
CA VAL A 651 -13.75 -18.44 31.02
C VAL A 651 -13.00 -18.63 32.35
N SER A 652 -12.78 -17.55 33.09
CA SER A 652 -12.14 -17.54 34.42
C SER A 652 -12.89 -18.33 35.50
N LYS A 653 -14.20 -18.58 35.32
CA LYS A 653 -15.04 -19.36 36.25
C LYS A 653 -15.16 -20.86 35.88
N GLN A 654 -14.49 -21.32 34.82
CA GLN A 654 -14.51 -22.71 34.38
C GLN A 654 -13.41 -23.56 35.07
N SER A 655 -13.47 -24.89 34.96
CA SER A 655 -12.39 -25.74 35.46
C SER A 655 -11.07 -25.51 34.68
N PRO A 656 -9.89 -25.69 35.30
CA PRO A 656 -8.60 -25.55 34.61
C PRO A 656 -8.47 -26.47 33.39
N GLU A 657 -9.05 -27.67 33.45
CA GLU A 657 -9.12 -28.63 32.35
C GLU A 657 -9.91 -28.07 31.15
N THR A 658 -11.04 -27.41 31.43
CA THR A 658 -11.88 -26.75 30.42
C THR A 658 -11.15 -25.56 29.82
N GLN A 659 -10.45 -24.76 30.64
CA GLN A 659 -9.63 -23.63 30.17
C GLN A 659 -8.50 -24.11 29.25
N ALA A 660 -7.77 -25.16 29.65
CA ALA A 660 -6.71 -25.76 28.83
C ALA A 660 -7.25 -26.35 27.52
N ALA A 661 -8.44 -26.96 27.53
CA ALA A 661 -9.10 -27.45 26.32
C ALA A 661 -9.49 -26.31 25.36
N ILE A 662 -10.06 -25.22 25.88
CA ILE A 662 -10.39 -24.01 25.11
C ILE A 662 -9.12 -23.40 24.49
N GLU A 663 -8.04 -23.23 25.27
CA GLU A 663 -6.77 -22.71 24.75
C GLU A 663 -6.18 -23.60 23.66
N GLN A 664 -6.21 -24.92 23.85
CA GLN A 664 -5.66 -25.86 22.88
C GLN A 664 -6.44 -25.85 21.57
N GLU A 665 -7.77 -25.76 21.62
CA GLU A 665 -8.60 -25.65 20.42
C GLU A 665 -8.34 -24.33 19.66
N VAL A 666 -8.23 -23.21 20.39
CA VAL A 666 -7.87 -21.91 19.81
C VAL A 666 -6.50 -21.95 19.14
N ARG A 667 -5.50 -22.62 19.74
CA ARG A 667 -4.17 -22.83 19.13
C ARG A 667 -4.24 -23.66 17.83
N VAL A 668 -5.10 -24.67 17.76
CA VAL A 668 -5.31 -25.48 16.54
C VAL A 668 -5.93 -24.62 15.43
N LEU A 669 -7.04 -23.92 15.71
CA LEU A 669 -7.72 -23.07 14.73
C LEU A 669 -6.79 -21.99 14.14
N LEU A 670 -5.96 -21.35 14.98
CA LEU A 670 -4.97 -20.36 14.55
C LEU A 670 -3.85 -20.98 13.70
N LYS A 671 -3.33 -22.15 14.09
CA LYS A 671 -2.27 -22.85 13.34
C LYS A 671 -2.76 -23.30 11.96
N ASP A 672 -3.95 -23.90 11.90
CA ASP A 672 -4.52 -24.40 10.65
C ASP A 672 -4.83 -23.24 9.68
N SER A 673 -5.24 -22.10 10.22
CA SER A 673 -5.41 -20.85 9.46
C SER A 673 -4.09 -20.32 8.89
N TYR A 674 -3.03 -20.31 9.71
CA TYR A 674 -1.69 -19.92 9.30
C TYR A 674 -1.16 -20.79 8.14
N GLU A 675 -1.31 -22.11 8.22
CA GLU A 675 -0.88 -23.01 7.15
C GLU A 675 -1.77 -22.93 5.89
N ARG A 676 -3.06 -22.59 5.99
CA ARG A 676 -3.91 -22.30 4.81
C ARG A 676 -3.45 -21.04 4.07
N ALA A 677 -3.25 -19.93 4.78
CA ALA A 677 -2.69 -18.70 4.19
C ALA A 677 -1.32 -18.96 3.54
N LYS A 678 -0.48 -19.78 4.19
CA LYS A 678 0.86 -20.18 3.73
C LYS A 678 0.84 -21.13 2.53
N HIS A 679 -0.23 -21.88 2.33
CA HIS A 679 -0.46 -22.62 1.09
C HIS A 679 -0.86 -21.68 -0.06
N ILE A 680 -1.81 -20.77 0.18
CA ILE A 680 -2.31 -19.80 -0.82
C ILE A 680 -1.15 -18.92 -1.34
N LEU A 681 -0.38 -18.31 -0.44
CA LEU A 681 0.73 -17.41 -0.81
C LEU A 681 1.93 -18.13 -1.46
N LYS A 682 2.09 -19.44 -1.24
CA LYS A 682 3.07 -20.26 -2.00
C LYS A 682 2.59 -20.57 -3.41
N THR A 683 1.29 -20.84 -3.58
CA THR A 683 0.68 -21.14 -4.88
C THR A 683 0.66 -19.89 -5.78
N TYR A 684 0.24 -18.74 -5.27
CA TYR A 684 0.12 -17.48 -6.01
C TYR A 684 1.30 -16.52 -5.77
N LYS A 685 2.52 -17.08 -5.74
CA LYS A 685 3.73 -16.33 -5.40
C LYS A 685 4.06 -15.22 -6.41
N LYS A 686 3.79 -15.44 -7.70
CA LYS A 686 4.12 -14.48 -8.77
C LYS A 686 3.17 -13.27 -8.70
N GLU A 687 1.91 -13.55 -8.44
CA GLU A 687 0.81 -12.61 -8.28
C GLU A 687 1.04 -11.76 -7.03
N HIS A 688 1.44 -12.38 -5.91
CA HIS A 688 1.85 -11.71 -4.68
C HIS A 688 3.04 -10.75 -4.89
N GLN A 689 4.08 -11.17 -5.61
CA GLN A 689 5.19 -10.29 -5.96
C GLN A 689 4.76 -9.12 -6.87
N THR A 690 3.95 -9.40 -7.89
CA THR A 690 3.46 -8.37 -8.84
C THR A 690 2.59 -7.33 -8.11
N LEU A 691 1.77 -7.75 -7.15
CA LEU A 691 0.94 -6.85 -6.34
C LEU A 691 1.76 -6.04 -5.32
N ALA A 692 2.80 -6.62 -4.71
CA ALA A 692 3.73 -5.88 -3.85
C ALA A 692 4.49 -4.80 -4.63
N ASP A 693 4.99 -5.11 -5.82
CA ASP A 693 5.69 -4.16 -6.69
C ASP A 693 4.75 -3.05 -7.19
N ALA A 694 3.49 -3.37 -7.52
CA ALA A 694 2.47 -2.38 -7.86
C ALA A 694 2.15 -1.46 -6.67
N LEU A 695 1.96 -2.00 -5.46
CA LEU A 695 1.78 -1.17 -4.24
C LEU A 695 2.99 -0.27 -3.98
N LEU A 696 4.21 -0.74 -4.23
CA LEU A 696 5.42 0.09 -4.10
C LEU A 696 5.50 1.24 -5.12
N GLN A 697 4.91 1.07 -6.30
CA GLN A 697 4.88 2.09 -7.36
C GLN A 697 3.74 3.10 -7.18
N TYR A 698 2.54 2.65 -6.80
CA TYR A 698 1.32 3.48 -6.81
C TYR A 698 0.79 3.87 -5.42
N GLU A 699 1.33 3.28 -4.33
CA GLU A 699 1.01 3.53 -2.91
C GLU A 699 -0.42 3.18 -2.44
N THR A 700 -1.39 3.20 -3.35
CA THR A 700 -2.78 2.79 -3.19
C THR A 700 -3.26 2.15 -4.48
N LEU A 701 -4.08 1.10 -4.38
CA LEU A 701 -4.77 0.45 -5.50
C LEU A 701 -6.23 0.17 -5.13
N ASP A 702 -7.17 0.53 -6.00
CA ASP A 702 -8.59 0.22 -5.85
C ASP A 702 -8.90 -1.19 -6.40
N ALA A 703 -10.04 -1.79 -6.03
CA ALA A 703 -10.41 -3.18 -6.36
C ALA A 703 -10.22 -3.56 -7.85
N LYS A 704 -10.64 -2.68 -8.76
CA LYS A 704 -10.51 -2.87 -10.22
C LYS A 704 -9.05 -2.84 -10.68
N GLU A 705 -8.22 -2.05 -10.01
CA GLU A 705 -6.78 -1.96 -10.30
C GLU A 705 -6.07 -3.20 -9.75
N ILE A 706 -6.40 -3.65 -8.54
CA ILE A 706 -5.92 -4.92 -7.97
C ILE A 706 -6.26 -6.09 -8.91
N GLN A 707 -7.51 -6.17 -9.41
CA GLN A 707 -7.89 -7.17 -10.40
C GLN A 707 -7.02 -7.07 -11.68
N LYS A 708 -6.85 -5.86 -12.25
CA LYS A 708 -5.94 -5.63 -13.39
C LYS A 708 -4.49 -6.07 -13.09
N VAL A 709 -3.97 -5.91 -11.86
CA VAL A 709 -2.64 -6.40 -11.48
C VAL A 709 -2.60 -7.93 -11.52
N LEU A 710 -3.58 -8.59 -10.89
CA LEU A 710 -3.63 -10.06 -10.76
C LEU A 710 -3.85 -10.77 -12.10
N GLU A 711 -4.60 -10.13 -13.02
CA GLU A 711 -4.75 -10.57 -14.42
C GLU A 711 -3.52 -10.24 -15.30
N GLY A 712 -2.50 -9.57 -14.74
CA GLY A 712 -1.21 -9.29 -15.40
C GLY A 712 -1.17 -8.03 -16.27
N GLY A 713 -2.17 -7.15 -16.17
CA GLY A 713 -2.37 -6.01 -17.07
C GLY A 713 -1.43 -4.82 -16.88
N PHE A 714 -0.72 -4.69 -15.75
CA PHE A 714 -0.06 -3.44 -15.33
C PHE A 714 1.17 -2.96 -16.13
N ASN A 715 1.43 -3.55 -17.30
CA ASN A 715 2.30 -2.97 -18.34
C ASN A 715 1.49 -2.07 -19.30
N GLU A 716 0.61 -1.21 -18.76
CA GLU A 716 -0.24 -0.35 -19.60
C GLU A 716 0.59 0.73 -20.31
N PHE A 717 0.42 0.76 -21.64
CA PHE A 717 0.81 1.87 -22.50
C PHE A 717 -0.05 3.09 -22.14
N ASP A 718 0.57 4.26 -21.92
CA ASP A 718 -0.14 5.49 -21.55
C ASP A 718 -0.93 6.04 -22.75
N HIS A 719 -2.10 5.45 -22.94
CA HIS A 719 -3.01 5.77 -24.03
C HIS A 719 -3.54 7.20 -23.90
N LYS A 720 -3.65 7.75 -22.67
CA LYS A 720 -4.16 9.10 -22.41
C LYS A 720 -3.16 10.16 -22.86
N PHE A 721 -1.88 9.97 -22.56
CA PHE A 721 -0.80 10.84 -23.03
C PHE A 721 -0.75 10.92 -24.57
N PHE A 722 -1.01 9.81 -25.26
CA PHE A 722 -1.06 9.78 -26.73
C PHE A 722 -2.46 10.10 -27.32
N GLY A 723 -3.47 10.45 -26.52
CA GLY A 723 -4.83 10.77 -27.02
C GLY A 723 -5.60 9.58 -27.61
N ILE A 724 -5.21 8.35 -27.28
CA ILE A 724 -5.78 7.08 -27.76
C ILE A 724 -6.82 6.56 -26.77
N SER A 725 -7.91 5.95 -27.26
CA SER A 725 -8.94 5.37 -26.38
C SER A 725 -8.49 4.05 -25.74
N GLU A 726 -8.99 3.71 -24.54
CA GLU A 726 -8.67 2.42 -23.88
C GLU A 726 -9.11 1.23 -24.76
N ALA A 727 -10.25 1.35 -25.46
CA ALA A 727 -10.74 0.35 -26.41
C ALA A 727 -9.79 0.13 -27.60
N GLU A 728 -9.18 1.18 -28.13
CA GLU A 728 -8.16 1.08 -29.19
C GLU A 728 -6.83 0.52 -28.64
N ALA A 729 -6.39 1.02 -27.48
CA ALA A 729 -5.17 0.55 -26.82
C ALA A 729 -5.23 -0.97 -26.53
N ASN A 730 -6.41 -1.52 -26.23
CA ASN A 730 -6.62 -2.95 -25.98
C ASN A 730 -6.61 -3.84 -27.25
N VAL A 731 -6.57 -3.24 -28.45
CA VAL A 731 -6.38 -3.97 -29.72
C VAL A 731 -5.12 -3.59 -30.50
N MET A 732 -4.38 -2.55 -30.08
CA MET A 732 -3.07 -2.19 -30.64
C MET A 732 -1.98 -3.23 -30.33
N ASP A 733 -1.26 -3.64 -31.38
CA ASP A 733 -0.02 -4.43 -31.31
C ASP A 733 1.00 -3.77 -30.36
N PRO A 734 1.62 -4.54 -29.43
CA PRO A 734 2.75 -4.09 -28.62
C PRO A 734 3.85 -3.34 -29.39
N GLN A 735 4.11 -3.73 -30.65
CA GLN A 735 5.06 -3.06 -31.53
C GLN A 735 4.67 -1.60 -31.81
N GLN A 736 3.37 -1.29 -32.03
CA GLN A 736 2.89 0.08 -32.20
C GLN A 736 3.06 0.90 -30.91
N LYS A 737 2.78 0.29 -29.75
CA LYS A 737 2.91 0.93 -28.43
C LYS A 737 4.36 1.28 -28.10
N LEU A 738 5.28 0.35 -28.33
CA LEU A 738 6.72 0.55 -28.14
C LEU A 738 7.30 1.60 -29.10
N LEU A 739 6.85 1.61 -30.36
CA LEU A 739 7.27 2.60 -31.35
C LEU A 739 6.89 4.04 -30.95
N LEU A 740 5.70 4.26 -30.39
CA LEU A 740 5.27 5.59 -29.92
C LEU A 740 6.14 6.06 -28.73
N HIS A 741 6.35 5.23 -27.70
CA HIS A 741 7.23 5.56 -26.58
C HIS A 741 8.70 5.77 -27.00
N CYS A 742 9.23 4.93 -27.89
CA CYS A 742 10.61 5.07 -28.40
C CYS A 742 10.78 6.29 -29.29
N THR A 743 9.76 6.65 -30.08
CA THR A 743 9.78 7.88 -30.89
C THR A 743 9.77 9.09 -29.97
N TYR A 744 8.83 9.16 -29.01
CA TYR A 744 8.75 10.27 -28.05
C TYR A 744 10.10 10.51 -27.34
N ARG A 745 10.72 9.46 -26.78
CA ARG A 745 12.05 9.55 -26.14
C ARG A 745 13.18 9.96 -27.10
N ALA A 746 13.09 9.62 -28.38
CA ALA A 746 14.06 10.05 -29.39
C ALA A 746 13.89 11.54 -29.78
N LEU A 747 12.68 12.08 -29.67
CA LEU A 747 12.42 13.51 -29.83
C LEU A 747 12.89 14.30 -28.60
N GLU A 748 12.70 13.78 -27.38
CA GLU A 748 13.22 14.35 -26.13
C GLU A 748 14.75 14.46 -26.13
N ASP A 749 15.49 13.37 -26.43
CA ASP A 749 16.97 13.40 -26.50
C ASP A 749 17.51 14.30 -27.64
N ALA A 750 16.70 14.56 -28.66
CA ALA A 750 16.98 15.53 -29.72
C ALA A 750 16.63 16.98 -29.36
N GLY A 751 15.94 17.23 -28.23
CA GLY A 751 15.50 18.55 -27.80
C GLY A 751 14.35 19.12 -28.63
N MET A 752 13.41 18.27 -29.07
CA MET A 752 12.24 18.66 -29.86
C MET A 752 10.94 18.26 -29.15
N SER A 753 10.09 19.24 -28.85
CA SER A 753 8.74 18.99 -28.32
C SER A 753 7.74 18.68 -29.43
N MET A 754 6.57 18.14 -29.08
CA MET A 754 5.54 17.78 -30.07
C MET A 754 5.02 19.01 -30.82
N GLU A 755 4.83 20.13 -30.13
CA GLU A 755 4.29 21.38 -30.71
C GLU A 755 5.24 21.97 -31.76
N ARG A 756 6.57 21.78 -31.59
CA ARG A 756 7.60 22.22 -32.53
C ARG A 756 7.69 21.33 -33.78
N LEU A 757 7.18 20.09 -33.70
CA LEU A 757 7.19 19.12 -34.81
C LEU A 757 5.83 19.01 -35.51
N SER A 758 4.74 19.39 -34.85
CA SER A 758 3.39 19.43 -35.41
C SER A 758 3.34 20.26 -36.70
N GLY A 759 2.74 19.68 -37.74
CA GLY A 759 2.66 20.22 -39.10
C GLY A 759 3.94 20.08 -39.94
N SER A 760 5.10 19.76 -39.33
CA SER A 760 6.38 19.74 -40.04
C SER A 760 6.47 18.63 -41.08
N ARG A 761 7.21 18.89 -42.17
CA ARG A 761 7.54 17.92 -43.23
C ARG A 761 8.59 16.91 -42.74
N THR A 762 8.26 16.17 -41.70
CA THR A 762 9.09 15.12 -41.10
C THR A 762 8.66 13.76 -41.62
N ALA A 763 9.57 13.00 -42.24
CA ALA A 763 9.30 11.63 -42.68
C ALA A 763 9.27 10.66 -41.49
N VAL A 764 8.54 9.55 -41.62
CA VAL A 764 8.51 8.46 -40.65
C VAL A 764 8.72 7.13 -41.37
N ILE A 765 9.87 6.50 -41.18
CA ILE A 765 10.23 5.27 -41.92
C ILE A 765 10.68 4.19 -40.94
N ILE A 766 9.84 3.18 -40.73
CA ILE A 766 10.01 2.18 -39.67
C ILE A 766 10.21 0.78 -40.27
N GLY A 767 11.27 0.11 -39.82
CA GLY A 767 11.54 -1.29 -40.16
C GLY A 767 10.84 -2.28 -39.22
N LEU A 768 10.08 -3.22 -39.77
CA LEU A 768 9.42 -4.32 -39.05
C LEU A 768 9.49 -5.64 -39.84
N MET A 769 8.99 -6.74 -39.26
CA MET A 769 8.74 -8.01 -39.96
C MET A 769 7.68 -8.90 -39.26
N ASN A 770 7.70 -8.96 -37.92
CA ASN A 770 6.87 -9.89 -37.16
C ASN A 770 5.40 -9.43 -37.12
N ARG A 771 4.48 -10.39 -37.20
CA ARG A 771 3.02 -10.18 -37.10
C ARG A 771 2.35 -11.12 -36.09
N ASP A 772 3.11 -11.65 -35.16
CA ASP A 772 2.69 -12.61 -34.14
C ASP A 772 1.38 -12.21 -33.42
N TYR A 773 1.15 -10.91 -33.20
CA TYR A 773 -0.07 -10.37 -32.58
C TYR A 773 -1.32 -10.40 -33.49
N GLU A 774 -1.15 -10.38 -34.82
CA GLU A 774 -2.23 -10.58 -35.80
C GLU A 774 -2.78 -12.00 -35.68
N THR A 775 -1.89 -13.00 -35.62
CA THR A 775 -2.23 -14.42 -35.39
C THR A 775 -2.85 -14.65 -34.01
N LEU A 776 -2.29 -14.05 -32.96
CA LEU A 776 -2.81 -14.18 -31.59
C LEU A 776 -4.26 -13.66 -31.49
N LYS A 777 -4.58 -12.56 -32.18
CA LYS A 777 -5.93 -11.98 -32.21
C LYS A 777 -6.91 -12.79 -33.07
N SER A 778 -6.48 -13.51 -34.11
CA SER A 778 -7.39 -14.32 -34.94
C SER A 778 -7.91 -15.58 -34.25
N ASP A 779 -7.12 -16.17 -33.35
CA ASP A 779 -7.50 -17.39 -32.62
C ASP A 779 -8.42 -17.09 -31.41
N ILE A 780 -8.55 -15.82 -30.98
CA ILE A 780 -9.37 -15.40 -29.84
C ILE A 780 -10.74 -14.87 -30.31
N SER A 781 -11.75 -15.74 -30.24
CA SER A 781 -13.16 -15.45 -30.55
C SER A 781 -13.74 -14.31 -29.70
N SER A 782 -13.55 -13.08 -30.15
CA SER A 782 -13.90 -11.84 -29.45
C SER A 782 -14.55 -10.84 -30.41
N THR A 783 -15.38 -9.94 -29.90
CA THR A 783 -16.16 -8.98 -30.72
C THR A 783 -15.26 -8.10 -31.58
N ILE A 784 -15.34 -8.31 -32.91
CA ILE A 784 -14.69 -7.49 -33.92
C ILE A 784 -15.23 -6.06 -33.82
N ASN A 785 -14.34 -5.10 -33.61
CA ASN A 785 -14.65 -3.67 -33.66
C ASN A 785 -13.80 -2.96 -34.73
N HIS A 786 -14.07 -1.68 -34.97
CA HIS A 786 -13.41 -0.92 -36.04
C HIS A 786 -11.90 -0.71 -35.81
N TYR A 787 -11.43 -0.71 -34.56
CA TYR A 787 -10.01 -0.59 -34.24
C TYR A 787 -9.23 -1.89 -34.54
N ASN A 788 -9.86 -3.06 -34.68
CA ASN A 788 -9.15 -4.30 -35.01
C ASN A 788 -8.33 -4.16 -36.30
N ALA A 789 -8.88 -3.50 -37.33
CA ALA A 789 -8.21 -3.30 -38.61
C ALA A 789 -6.97 -2.38 -38.50
N THR A 790 -6.98 -1.42 -37.57
CA THR A 790 -5.85 -0.51 -37.32
C THR A 790 -4.88 -1.01 -36.25
N GLY A 791 -5.30 -1.98 -35.43
CA GLY A 791 -4.53 -2.50 -34.29
C GLY A 791 -3.32 -3.34 -34.70
N THR A 792 -3.41 -4.09 -35.80
CA THR A 792 -2.37 -5.02 -36.29
C THR A 792 -1.72 -4.60 -37.61
N ALA A 793 -2.36 -3.76 -38.42
CA ALA A 793 -1.90 -3.46 -39.78
C ALA A 793 -0.52 -2.79 -39.83
N MET A 794 0.42 -3.38 -40.59
CA MET A 794 1.82 -2.92 -40.67
C MET A 794 1.96 -1.44 -41.03
N SER A 795 1.16 -0.93 -41.98
CA SER A 795 1.19 0.49 -42.40
C SER A 795 0.88 1.46 -41.25
N ILE A 796 0.06 1.04 -40.28
CA ILE A 796 -0.30 1.85 -39.11
C ILE A 796 0.89 2.02 -38.15
N THR A 797 1.92 1.15 -38.19
CA THR A 797 3.12 1.33 -37.34
C THR A 797 3.86 2.65 -37.61
N ALA A 798 3.98 3.07 -38.87
CA ALA A 798 4.55 4.37 -39.26
C ALA A 798 3.46 5.48 -39.29
N ASN A 799 2.28 5.17 -39.83
CA ASN A 799 1.22 6.17 -39.98
C ASN A 799 0.65 6.64 -38.63
N ARG A 800 0.62 5.79 -37.59
CA ARG A 800 0.18 6.19 -36.24
C ARG A 800 1.16 7.17 -35.60
N ILE A 801 2.47 6.97 -35.74
CA ILE A 801 3.47 7.98 -35.32
C ILE A 801 3.20 9.30 -36.07
N SER A 802 2.99 9.23 -37.38
CA SER A 802 2.76 10.41 -38.22
C SER A 802 1.47 11.16 -37.82
N PHE A 803 0.41 10.43 -37.47
CA PHE A 803 -0.85 10.98 -36.97
C PHE A 803 -0.69 11.62 -35.57
N ILE A 804 -0.15 10.88 -34.60
CA ILE A 804 -0.05 11.29 -33.19
C ILE A 804 0.86 12.51 -33.02
N PHE A 805 1.96 12.60 -33.79
CA PHE A 805 2.87 13.75 -33.78
C PHE A 805 2.55 14.79 -34.89
N ASN A 806 1.45 14.63 -35.62
CA ASN A 806 1.01 15.50 -36.73
C ASN A 806 2.13 15.81 -37.77
N LEU A 807 2.82 14.78 -38.26
CA LEU A 807 3.95 14.89 -39.19
C LEU A 807 3.46 14.71 -40.65
N THR A 808 3.88 15.61 -41.54
CA THR A 808 3.38 15.72 -42.92
C THR A 808 4.34 15.21 -44.00
N GLY A 809 5.45 14.57 -43.60
CA GLY A 809 6.41 13.98 -44.55
C GLY A 809 6.05 12.53 -44.97
N PRO A 810 6.85 11.93 -45.87
CA PRO A 810 6.65 10.54 -46.32
C PRO A 810 6.63 9.55 -45.16
N SER A 811 5.61 8.68 -45.12
CA SER A 811 5.39 7.73 -44.03
C SER A 811 5.31 6.30 -44.56
N PHE A 812 6.24 5.43 -44.12
CA PHE A 812 6.43 4.08 -44.67
C PHE A 812 6.76 3.04 -43.59
N ALA A 813 6.08 1.89 -43.66
CA ALA A 813 6.45 0.68 -42.96
C ALA A 813 7.22 -0.24 -43.94
N ILE A 814 8.43 -0.67 -43.56
CA ILE A 814 9.38 -1.38 -44.43
C ILE A 814 9.65 -2.78 -43.88
N ASP A 815 9.43 -3.80 -44.70
CA ASP A 815 9.92 -5.16 -44.46
C ASP A 815 10.97 -5.53 -45.53
N SER A 816 12.19 -5.77 -45.07
CA SER A 816 13.28 -6.41 -45.80
C SER A 816 14.00 -7.42 -44.90
N ALA A 817 13.21 -8.14 -44.10
CA ALA A 817 13.65 -9.05 -43.05
C ALA A 817 14.70 -8.41 -42.11
N CYS A 818 15.79 -9.10 -41.79
CA CYS A 818 16.77 -8.65 -40.80
C CYS A 818 17.53 -7.37 -41.15
N SER A 819 17.24 -6.76 -42.30
CA SER A 819 17.77 -5.47 -42.75
C SER A 819 16.78 -4.29 -42.63
N SER A 820 15.51 -4.51 -42.25
CA SER A 820 14.43 -3.52 -42.34
C SER A 820 14.81 -2.13 -41.79
N SER A 821 15.42 -2.04 -40.60
CA SER A 821 15.82 -0.75 -40.02
C SER A 821 17.02 -0.06 -40.72
N LEU A 822 17.89 -0.78 -41.43
CA LEU A 822 18.93 -0.17 -42.28
C LEU A 822 18.39 0.26 -43.65
N VAL A 823 17.41 -0.46 -44.20
CA VAL A 823 16.72 -0.02 -45.42
C VAL A 823 15.85 1.20 -45.13
N ALA A 824 15.17 1.23 -43.97
CA ALA A 824 14.48 2.42 -43.45
C ALA A 824 15.43 3.61 -43.30
N LEU A 825 16.61 3.41 -42.68
CA LEU A 825 17.67 4.42 -42.57
C LEU A 825 18.15 4.92 -43.94
N HIS A 826 18.30 4.02 -44.93
CA HIS A 826 18.68 4.39 -46.30
C HIS A 826 17.61 5.27 -46.95
N LEU A 827 16.34 4.87 -46.91
CA LEU A 827 15.23 5.62 -47.50
C LEU A 827 15.03 6.99 -46.81
N ALA A 828 15.21 7.08 -45.50
CA ALA A 828 15.25 8.35 -44.78
C ALA A 828 16.40 9.25 -45.26
N CYS A 829 17.59 8.69 -45.44
CA CYS A 829 18.73 9.41 -46.01
C CYS A 829 18.53 9.83 -47.48
N GLN A 830 17.71 9.14 -48.26
CA GLN A 830 17.36 9.54 -49.62
C GLN A 830 16.31 10.65 -49.62
N SER A 831 15.25 10.53 -48.83
CA SER A 831 14.17 11.53 -48.70
C SER A 831 14.72 12.90 -48.28
N LEU A 832 15.66 12.91 -47.33
CA LEU A 832 16.38 14.10 -46.87
C LEU A 832 17.35 14.70 -47.91
N LYS A 833 17.77 13.93 -48.93
CA LYS A 833 18.65 14.39 -50.01
C LYS A 833 17.87 14.88 -51.23
N GLN A 834 16.70 14.31 -51.48
CA GLN A 834 15.77 14.71 -52.54
C GLN A 834 14.95 15.95 -52.14
N GLY A 835 14.74 16.16 -50.84
CA GLY A 835 14.04 17.34 -50.31
C GLY A 835 12.56 17.06 -50.00
N ASP A 836 12.15 15.79 -49.96
CA ASP A 836 10.78 15.34 -49.64
C ASP A 836 10.42 15.65 -48.19
N CYS A 837 11.41 15.67 -47.31
CA CYS A 837 11.31 15.99 -45.89
C CYS A 837 12.48 16.84 -45.39
N GLU A 838 12.27 17.58 -44.31
CA GLU A 838 13.29 18.41 -43.65
C GLU A 838 13.99 17.67 -42.50
N MET A 839 13.30 16.69 -41.91
CA MET A 839 13.75 15.79 -40.86
C MET A 839 13.15 14.39 -41.13
N ALA A 840 13.71 13.34 -40.55
CA ALA A 840 13.17 11.99 -40.68
C ALA A 840 13.32 11.20 -39.39
N VAL A 841 12.21 10.75 -38.83
CA VAL A 841 12.16 9.70 -37.80
C VAL A 841 12.36 8.37 -38.51
N CYS A 842 13.37 7.59 -38.11
CA CYS A 842 13.55 6.26 -38.66
C CYS A 842 14.08 5.27 -37.63
N GLY A 843 13.80 3.98 -37.81
CA GLY A 843 14.11 2.98 -36.81
C GLY A 843 13.59 1.59 -37.15
N GLY A 844 13.35 0.79 -36.12
CA GLY A 844 12.66 -0.48 -36.26
C GLY A 844 12.35 -1.17 -34.94
N VAL A 845 11.45 -2.15 -35.02
CA VAL A 845 10.93 -2.92 -33.88
C VAL A 845 10.84 -4.41 -34.22
N SER A 846 11.03 -5.28 -33.23
CA SER A 846 10.60 -6.69 -33.24
C SER A 846 10.15 -7.11 -31.84
N CYS A 847 9.04 -7.87 -31.77
CA CYS A 847 8.50 -8.47 -30.55
C CYS A 847 8.26 -9.99 -30.69
N ILE A 848 8.47 -10.67 -29.57
CA ILE A 848 8.46 -12.10 -29.21
C ILE A 848 7.10 -12.76 -28.95
N VAL A 849 6.02 -12.44 -29.66
CA VAL A 849 4.66 -12.77 -29.16
C VAL A 849 4.22 -14.24 -29.42
N GLU A 850 4.70 -14.91 -30.47
CA GLU A 850 4.28 -16.29 -30.80
C GLU A 850 5.45 -17.27 -31.03
N PRO A 851 5.41 -18.50 -30.45
CA PRO A 851 6.45 -19.50 -30.68
C PRO A 851 6.50 -20.08 -32.11
N ARG A 852 5.49 -19.88 -32.97
CA ARG A 852 5.43 -20.45 -34.35
C ARG A 852 6.70 -20.15 -35.15
N VAL A 853 7.13 -18.88 -35.19
CA VAL A 853 8.34 -18.45 -35.92
C VAL A 853 9.61 -19.06 -35.30
N PHE A 854 9.66 -19.18 -33.97
CA PHE A 854 10.76 -19.83 -33.26
C PHE A 854 10.89 -21.32 -33.65
N VAL A 855 9.77 -22.05 -33.70
CA VAL A 855 9.73 -23.47 -34.11
C VAL A 855 10.14 -23.63 -35.58
N ALA A 856 9.71 -22.73 -36.47
CA ALA A 856 10.09 -22.77 -37.88
C ALA A 856 11.61 -22.56 -38.08
N LEU A 857 12.18 -21.53 -37.45
CA LEU A 857 13.61 -21.22 -37.50
C LEU A 857 14.49 -22.29 -36.82
N SER A 858 13.99 -22.91 -35.75
CA SER A 858 14.63 -24.07 -35.10
C SER A 858 14.66 -25.29 -36.03
N LYS A 859 13.56 -25.63 -36.70
CA LYS A 859 13.51 -26.69 -37.72
C LYS A 859 14.43 -26.41 -38.92
N ALA A 860 14.60 -25.13 -39.28
CA ALA A 860 15.56 -24.69 -40.29
C ALA A 860 17.03 -24.67 -39.82
N LYS A 861 17.31 -25.03 -38.55
CA LYS A 861 18.64 -24.99 -37.91
C LYS A 861 19.31 -23.60 -37.99
N MET A 862 18.53 -22.53 -37.84
CA MET A 862 19.02 -21.15 -37.83
C MET A 862 19.23 -20.60 -36.41
N ILE A 863 18.55 -21.18 -35.42
CA ILE A 863 18.64 -20.79 -34.01
C ILE A 863 19.71 -21.63 -33.29
N SER A 864 20.55 -20.99 -32.47
CA SER A 864 21.50 -21.66 -31.58
C SER A 864 20.77 -22.48 -30.51
N PRO A 865 21.13 -23.76 -30.26
CA PRO A 865 20.57 -24.55 -29.16
C PRO A 865 20.79 -23.95 -27.77
N GLU A 866 21.86 -23.17 -27.57
CA GLU A 866 22.12 -22.44 -26.31
C GLU A 866 21.29 -21.14 -26.21
N GLY A 867 20.63 -20.71 -27.30
CA GLY A 867 19.93 -19.43 -27.37
C GLY A 867 20.84 -18.21 -27.41
N ILE A 868 22.15 -18.38 -27.62
CA ILE A 868 23.17 -17.32 -27.57
C ILE A 868 23.76 -17.12 -28.97
N SER A 869 23.80 -15.88 -29.45
CA SER A 869 24.51 -15.55 -30.70
C SER A 869 26.01 -15.45 -30.44
N GLN A 870 26.83 -16.30 -31.06
CA GLN A 870 28.29 -16.32 -30.86
C GLN A 870 29.05 -15.78 -32.10
N PRO A 871 29.01 -14.46 -32.38
CA PRO A 871 29.55 -13.90 -33.63
C PRO A 871 31.05 -14.12 -33.80
N PHE A 872 31.45 -14.59 -34.99
CA PHE A 872 32.82 -14.95 -35.36
C PHE A 872 33.50 -16.01 -34.43
N SER A 873 32.73 -16.74 -33.64
CA SER A 873 33.21 -17.83 -32.78
C SER A 873 33.48 -19.10 -33.59
N THR A 874 34.43 -19.93 -33.16
CA THR A 874 34.55 -21.32 -33.65
C THR A 874 33.39 -22.21 -33.21
N LYS A 875 32.58 -21.75 -32.25
CA LYS A 875 31.31 -22.37 -31.80
C LYS A 875 30.06 -21.72 -32.41
N ALA A 876 30.18 -21.04 -33.56
CA ALA A 876 29.07 -20.35 -34.23
C ALA A 876 28.03 -21.32 -34.83
N ASP A 877 27.06 -21.75 -34.01
CA ASP A 877 26.06 -22.77 -34.34
C ASP A 877 24.66 -22.22 -34.71
N GLY A 878 24.45 -20.91 -34.64
CA GLY A 878 23.19 -20.24 -34.91
C GLY A 878 23.09 -18.88 -34.20
N TYR A 879 21.92 -18.24 -34.28
CA TYR A 879 21.64 -17.02 -33.51
C TYR A 879 20.61 -17.27 -32.41
N GLY A 880 20.72 -16.53 -31.30
CA GLY A 880 19.62 -16.37 -30.35
C GLY A 880 18.65 -15.31 -30.84
N ARG A 881 17.35 -15.59 -30.95
CA ARG A 881 16.34 -14.54 -31.21
C ARG A 881 16.33 -13.55 -30.05
N GLY A 882 16.07 -12.27 -30.33
CA GLY A 882 15.94 -11.23 -29.32
C GLY A 882 14.87 -10.21 -29.69
N GLU A 883 14.42 -9.43 -28.72
CA GLU A 883 13.43 -8.35 -28.90
C GLU A 883 14.09 -6.98 -28.85
N GLY A 884 13.48 -5.98 -29.50
CA GLY A 884 13.93 -4.61 -29.34
C GLY A 884 13.18 -3.61 -30.19
N CYS A 885 13.16 -2.37 -29.71
CA CYS A 885 12.72 -1.20 -30.46
C CYS A 885 13.81 -0.13 -30.40
N GLY A 886 14.09 0.52 -31.53
CA GLY A 886 15.06 1.60 -31.64
C GLY A 886 14.63 2.62 -32.68
N VAL A 887 14.75 3.90 -32.33
CA VAL A 887 14.37 5.03 -33.19
C VAL A 887 15.49 6.08 -33.13
N VAL A 888 15.81 6.69 -34.27
CA VAL A 888 16.75 7.80 -34.41
C VAL A 888 16.11 8.92 -35.26
N LEU A 889 16.39 10.16 -34.89
CA LEU A 889 16.00 11.33 -35.67
C LEU A 889 17.15 11.77 -36.58
N LEU A 890 16.88 11.91 -37.88
CA LEU A 890 17.81 12.39 -38.89
C LEU A 890 17.43 13.80 -39.36
N LYS A 891 18.45 14.60 -39.69
CA LYS A 891 18.34 15.98 -40.19
C LYS A 891 19.56 16.33 -41.04
N PRO A 892 19.45 17.16 -42.09
CA PRO A 892 20.61 17.57 -42.88
C PRO A 892 21.62 18.32 -42.00
N LEU A 893 22.91 17.96 -42.09
CA LEU A 893 23.94 18.46 -41.17
C LEU A 893 24.00 20.00 -41.10
N LYS A 894 23.85 20.68 -42.23
CA LYS A 894 23.77 22.16 -42.31
C LYS A 894 22.63 22.72 -41.43
N ASN A 895 21.47 22.08 -41.44
CA ASN A 895 20.30 22.50 -40.67
C ASN A 895 20.45 22.12 -39.18
N ALA A 896 21.05 20.96 -38.88
CA ALA A 896 21.35 20.56 -37.50
C ALA A 896 22.34 21.52 -36.82
N ILE A 897 23.38 21.99 -37.54
CA ILE A 897 24.31 23.01 -37.05
C ILE A 897 23.61 24.36 -36.88
N ARG A 898 22.84 24.82 -37.90
CA ARG A 898 22.09 26.09 -37.86
C ARG A 898 21.13 26.16 -36.68
N ASP A 899 20.45 25.06 -36.38
CA ASP A 899 19.41 24.97 -35.34
C ASP A 899 19.96 24.52 -33.98
N CYS A 900 21.29 24.52 -33.82
CA CYS A 900 22.02 24.13 -32.60
C CYS A 900 21.63 22.75 -32.03
N ASN A 901 21.27 21.79 -32.91
CA ASN A 901 20.87 20.45 -32.48
C ASN A 901 22.08 19.60 -32.05
N LYS A 902 21.84 18.69 -31.11
CA LYS A 902 22.80 17.73 -30.57
C LYS A 902 23.19 16.69 -31.63
N ILE A 903 24.29 16.92 -32.35
CA ILE A 903 24.75 16.01 -33.41
C ILE A 903 25.45 14.79 -32.78
N TRP A 904 24.75 13.67 -32.77
CA TRP A 904 25.28 12.39 -32.27
C TRP A 904 26.23 11.65 -33.23
N GLY A 905 26.23 12.01 -34.52
CA GLY A 905 27.03 11.37 -35.57
C GLY A 905 26.59 11.86 -36.96
N VAL A 906 27.37 11.53 -38.00
CA VAL A 906 27.10 11.98 -39.38
C VAL A 906 27.06 10.79 -40.33
N ILE A 907 25.91 10.53 -40.93
CA ILE A 907 25.74 9.48 -41.95
C ILE A 907 26.23 10.02 -43.30
N SER A 908 27.47 9.69 -43.65
CA SER A 908 28.09 10.11 -44.92
C SER A 908 27.49 9.40 -46.14
N LYS A 909 27.39 8.06 -46.08
CA LYS A 909 26.96 7.21 -47.20
C LYS A 909 26.10 6.04 -46.70
N THR A 910 25.19 5.58 -47.55
CA THR A 910 24.34 4.40 -47.37
C THR A 910 24.05 3.82 -48.76
N ALA A 911 23.98 2.49 -48.88
CA ALA A 911 23.51 1.81 -50.10
C ALA A 911 22.88 0.46 -49.74
N VAL A 912 22.11 -0.09 -50.66
CA VAL A 912 21.43 -1.39 -50.56
C VAL A 912 21.59 -2.13 -51.91
N ASN A 913 21.70 -3.46 -51.86
CA ASN A 913 21.61 -4.38 -53.00
C ASN A 913 20.90 -5.67 -52.57
N GLN A 914 20.94 -6.71 -53.41
CA GLN A 914 20.34 -8.01 -53.14
C GLN A 914 21.22 -9.11 -53.77
N ASP A 915 21.31 -10.27 -53.12
CA ASP A 915 22.30 -11.31 -53.45
C ASP A 915 22.07 -12.05 -54.78
N GLY A 916 20.92 -11.83 -55.42
CA GLY A 916 20.54 -12.40 -56.71
C GLY A 916 20.42 -13.93 -56.69
N ARG A 917 20.58 -14.55 -57.86
CA ARG A 917 20.61 -16.02 -58.00
C ARG A 917 22.05 -16.59 -57.89
N HIS A 918 22.98 -15.83 -57.31
CA HIS A 918 24.38 -16.26 -57.15
C HIS A 918 24.57 -17.34 -56.07
N VAL A 919 23.55 -17.54 -55.23
CA VAL A 919 23.56 -18.43 -54.07
C VAL A 919 22.20 -19.12 -53.92
N SER A 920 22.19 -20.28 -53.26
CA SER A 920 20.99 -21.07 -52.97
C SER A 920 21.19 -21.81 -51.62
N PRO A 921 20.15 -21.94 -50.77
CA PRO A 921 18.83 -21.32 -50.88
C PRO A 921 18.88 -19.78 -50.74
N ILE A 922 17.72 -19.11 -50.88
CA ILE A 922 17.58 -17.64 -50.80
C ILE A 922 18.08 -17.02 -49.48
N THR A 923 18.21 -17.82 -48.42
CA THR A 923 18.72 -17.42 -47.10
C THR A 923 20.25 -17.52 -46.96
N LYS A 924 20.96 -18.03 -47.98
CA LYS A 924 22.42 -18.12 -47.98
C LYS A 924 23.03 -16.79 -48.50
N PRO A 925 23.99 -16.17 -47.80
CA PRO A 925 24.58 -14.90 -48.23
C PRO A 925 25.61 -15.06 -49.37
N SER A 926 25.77 -14.03 -50.19
CA SER A 926 26.66 -13.97 -51.35
C SER A 926 27.91 -13.09 -51.10
N LEU A 927 29.08 -13.73 -51.04
CA LEU A 927 30.38 -13.05 -50.89
C LEU A 927 30.58 -11.93 -51.94
N LEU A 928 30.29 -12.23 -53.21
CA LEU A 928 30.50 -11.30 -54.32
C LEU A 928 29.61 -10.04 -54.22
N GLN A 929 28.36 -10.20 -53.80
CA GLN A 929 27.42 -9.08 -53.68
C GLN A 929 27.67 -8.23 -52.44
N GLN A 930 28.21 -8.81 -51.35
CA GLN A 930 28.75 -8.03 -50.24
C GLN A 930 29.99 -7.24 -50.65
N GLU A 931 30.94 -7.85 -51.37
CA GLU A 931 32.13 -7.15 -51.86
C GLU A 931 31.76 -5.98 -52.78
N GLU A 932 30.81 -6.18 -53.70
CA GLU A 932 30.35 -5.12 -54.60
C GLU A 932 29.64 -3.98 -53.83
N LEU A 933 28.82 -4.29 -52.84
CA LEU A 933 28.22 -3.26 -51.98
C LEU A 933 29.28 -2.41 -51.26
N LEU A 934 30.33 -3.04 -50.73
CA LEU A 934 31.44 -2.33 -50.08
C LEU A 934 32.24 -1.48 -51.08
N ARG A 935 32.50 -1.99 -52.29
CA ARG A 935 33.19 -1.25 -53.37
C ARG A 935 32.36 -0.05 -53.87
N ARG A 936 31.03 -0.19 -53.94
CA ARG A 936 30.08 0.86 -54.35
C ARG A 936 29.96 1.98 -53.30
N ILE A 937 30.11 1.67 -52.01
CA ILE A 937 30.06 2.67 -50.93
C ILE A 937 31.41 3.37 -50.75
N TYR A 938 32.49 2.62 -50.58
CA TYR A 938 33.78 3.16 -50.15
C TYR A 938 34.70 3.47 -51.33
N SER A 939 35.17 4.72 -51.43
CA SER A 939 36.35 4.99 -52.26
C SER A 939 37.59 4.43 -51.55
N HIS A 940 38.69 4.20 -52.28
CA HIS A 940 39.94 3.72 -51.67
C HIS A 940 40.44 4.64 -50.54
N LYS A 941 40.24 5.96 -50.67
CA LYS A 941 40.54 6.96 -49.62
C LYS A 941 39.62 6.86 -48.39
N ASP A 942 38.43 6.28 -48.53
CA ASP A 942 37.51 6.01 -47.41
C ASP A 942 37.86 4.69 -46.71
N MET A 943 38.18 3.62 -47.47
CA MET A 943 38.54 2.29 -46.92
C MET A 943 39.69 2.38 -45.90
N VAL A 944 40.73 3.16 -46.21
CA VAL A 944 41.87 3.41 -45.31
C VAL A 944 41.42 3.98 -43.96
N LYS A 945 40.38 4.83 -43.94
CA LYS A 945 39.89 5.54 -42.74
C LYS A 945 39.02 4.70 -41.81
N VAL A 946 38.36 3.63 -42.30
CA VAL A 946 37.43 2.81 -41.49
C VAL A 946 38.16 2.18 -40.29
N GLN A 947 37.94 2.65 -39.07
CA GLN A 947 38.60 2.11 -37.86
C GLN A 947 37.85 0.89 -37.29
N TYR A 948 36.52 0.90 -37.42
CA TYR A 948 35.61 -0.08 -36.85
C TYR A 948 34.50 -0.42 -37.85
N ILE A 949 34.02 -1.67 -37.83
CA ILE A 949 32.79 -2.08 -38.48
C ILE A 949 31.95 -2.84 -37.46
N GLU A 950 30.76 -2.32 -37.19
CA GLU A 950 29.68 -3.10 -36.58
C GLU A 950 29.03 -3.92 -37.69
N THR A 951 29.07 -5.24 -37.56
CA THR A 951 28.72 -6.20 -38.61
C THR A 951 27.31 -6.76 -38.43
N HIS A 952 26.79 -7.48 -39.43
CA HIS A 952 25.61 -8.30 -39.23
C HIS A 952 25.88 -9.41 -38.21
N GLY A 953 26.99 -10.15 -38.34
CA GLY A 953 27.59 -11.03 -37.33
C GLY A 953 26.58 -11.74 -36.44
N THR A 954 25.96 -12.79 -36.96
CA THR A 954 24.84 -13.50 -36.31
C THR A 954 25.28 -14.65 -35.41
N GLY A 955 26.52 -15.11 -35.47
CA GLY A 955 26.93 -16.39 -34.87
C GLY A 955 26.61 -17.59 -35.75
N THR A 956 26.52 -17.38 -37.07
CA THR A 956 26.22 -18.41 -38.06
C THR A 956 27.46 -18.74 -38.88
N ALA A 957 27.93 -19.99 -38.84
CA ALA A 957 29.17 -20.42 -39.48
C ALA A 957 29.35 -19.96 -40.94
N ILE A 958 28.29 -19.96 -41.76
CA ILE A 958 28.34 -19.50 -43.17
C ILE A 958 28.24 -17.97 -43.28
N GLY A 959 27.39 -17.32 -42.49
CA GLY A 959 27.16 -15.87 -42.59
C GLY A 959 28.38 -15.08 -42.11
N ASP A 960 28.87 -15.41 -40.93
CA ASP A 960 29.98 -14.73 -40.27
C ASP A 960 31.30 -14.90 -41.05
N THR A 961 31.54 -16.07 -41.64
CA THR A 961 32.72 -16.29 -42.51
C THR A 961 32.62 -15.55 -43.84
N THR A 962 31.42 -15.49 -44.45
CA THR A 962 31.18 -14.71 -45.67
C THR A 962 31.38 -13.22 -45.44
N GLU A 963 30.90 -12.68 -44.32
CA GLU A 963 31.02 -11.27 -43.95
C GLU A 963 32.46 -10.89 -43.57
N ALA A 964 33.16 -11.73 -42.79
CA ALA A 964 34.58 -11.53 -42.51
C ALA A 964 35.43 -11.57 -43.79
N ALA A 965 35.10 -12.44 -44.74
CA ALA A 965 35.79 -12.55 -46.02
C ALA A 965 35.56 -11.32 -46.92
N SER A 966 34.31 -10.84 -47.07
CA SER A 966 34.00 -9.67 -47.91
C SER A 966 34.68 -8.40 -47.38
N ILE A 967 34.63 -8.18 -46.06
CA ILE A 967 35.32 -7.08 -45.38
C ILE A 967 36.84 -7.19 -45.54
N SER A 968 37.41 -8.39 -45.42
CA SER A 968 38.84 -8.63 -45.61
C SER A 968 39.29 -8.33 -47.04
N ASN A 969 38.55 -8.84 -48.04
CA ASN A 969 38.87 -8.68 -49.45
C ASN A 969 38.76 -7.25 -49.97
N VAL A 970 37.91 -6.40 -49.37
CA VAL A 970 37.73 -5.00 -49.79
C VAL A 970 38.45 -4.03 -48.87
N ILE A 971 38.17 -4.04 -47.56
CA ILE A 971 38.59 -2.98 -46.63
C ILE A 971 39.93 -3.29 -45.98
N ALA A 972 40.19 -4.55 -45.57
CA ALA A 972 41.46 -4.90 -44.93
C ALA A 972 42.63 -4.84 -45.93
N LYS A 973 42.47 -5.39 -47.14
CA LYS A 973 43.49 -5.30 -48.22
C LYS A 973 43.80 -3.86 -48.67
N ALA A 974 42.89 -2.90 -48.44
CA ALA A 974 43.11 -1.49 -48.74
C ALA A 974 43.88 -0.73 -47.64
N LYS A 975 44.25 -1.38 -46.52
CA LYS A 975 44.92 -0.75 -45.38
C LYS A 975 46.41 -1.09 -45.31
N PRO A 976 47.27 -0.17 -44.82
CA PRO A 976 48.62 -0.52 -44.41
C PRO A 976 48.61 -1.59 -43.31
N ALA A 977 49.52 -2.56 -43.39
CA ALA A 977 49.60 -3.69 -42.45
C ALA A 977 49.76 -3.28 -40.96
N THR A 978 50.18 -2.04 -40.69
CA THR A 978 50.29 -1.46 -39.35
C THR A 978 48.96 -1.00 -38.74
N LYS A 979 47.84 -1.01 -39.47
CA LYS A 979 46.52 -0.54 -38.99
C LYS A 979 45.47 -1.65 -38.97
N VAL A 980 45.35 -2.31 -37.82
CA VAL A 980 44.32 -3.32 -37.53
C VAL A 980 42.91 -2.72 -37.70
N LEU A 981 42.06 -3.41 -38.47
CA LEU A 981 40.62 -3.15 -38.56
C LEU A 981 39.91 -3.93 -37.45
N ARG A 982 39.02 -3.27 -36.69
CA ARG A 982 38.22 -3.91 -35.63
C ARG A 982 36.82 -4.25 -36.13
N LEU A 983 36.35 -5.46 -35.86
CA LEU A 983 34.97 -5.88 -36.10
C LEU A 983 34.23 -6.03 -34.76
N GLY A 984 32.90 -6.03 -34.80
CA GLY A 984 32.06 -6.45 -33.68
C GLY A 984 30.60 -6.60 -34.09
N SER A 985 29.81 -7.26 -33.24
CA SER A 985 28.35 -7.38 -33.39
C SER A 985 27.70 -7.24 -32.01
N VAL A 986 26.57 -6.54 -31.93
CA VAL A 986 25.76 -6.35 -30.72
C VAL A 986 24.98 -7.62 -30.36
N LYS A 987 24.84 -8.58 -31.28
CA LYS A 987 23.97 -9.75 -31.11
C LYS A 987 24.45 -10.71 -30.02
N GLY A 988 25.75 -10.72 -29.73
CA GLY A 988 26.31 -11.41 -28.56
C GLY A 988 25.99 -10.76 -27.20
N ASN A 989 25.32 -9.61 -27.18
CA ASN A 989 24.87 -8.92 -25.95
C ASN A 989 23.34 -8.86 -25.80
N ILE A 990 22.58 -8.84 -26.90
CA ILE A 990 21.12 -8.63 -26.89
C ILE A 990 20.33 -9.66 -27.74
N GLY A 991 20.99 -10.68 -28.28
CA GLY A 991 20.42 -11.55 -29.32
C GLY A 991 20.27 -10.84 -30.67
N HIS A 992 19.75 -11.55 -31.66
CA HIS A 992 19.36 -10.96 -32.93
C HIS A 992 17.97 -10.32 -32.79
N THR A 993 17.93 -9.00 -32.67
CA THR A 993 16.68 -8.21 -32.61
C THR A 993 16.00 -7.99 -33.97
N GLU A 994 16.13 -8.98 -34.86
CA GLU A 994 15.43 -9.07 -36.15
C GLU A 994 15.40 -7.75 -36.95
N SER A 995 14.22 -7.20 -37.25
CA SER A 995 14.01 -5.94 -37.97
C SER A 995 14.63 -4.73 -37.28
N ALA A 996 14.81 -4.76 -35.94
CA ALA A 996 15.46 -3.72 -35.14
C ALA A 996 16.99 -3.89 -35.01
N ALA A 997 17.57 -4.98 -35.53
CA ALA A 997 19.01 -5.25 -35.38
C ALA A 997 19.92 -4.20 -36.05
N GLY A 998 19.43 -3.58 -37.13
CA GLY A 998 20.12 -2.50 -37.84
C GLY A 998 20.26 -1.21 -37.04
N VAL A 999 19.16 -0.74 -36.45
CA VAL A 999 19.18 0.46 -35.59
C VAL A 999 19.92 0.20 -34.27
N ALA A 1000 19.85 -1.00 -33.71
CA ALA A 1000 20.64 -1.39 -32.54
C ALA A 1000 22.17 -1.33 -32.82
N ALA A 1001 22.60 -1.85 -33.97
CA ALA A 1001 23.98 -1.74 -34.46
C ALA A 1001 24.43 -0.27 -34.62
N LEU A 1002 23.61 0.56 -35.26
CA LEU A 1002 23.88 2.00 -35.44
C LEU A 1002 24.07 2.73 -34.09
N ILE A 1003 23.17 2.49 -33.13
CA ILE A 1003 23.21 3.11 -31.79
C ILE A 1003 24.46 2.67 -31.01
N LYS A 1004 24.88 1.40 -31.14
CA LYS A 1004 26.12 0.90 -30.53
C LYS A 1004 27.37 1.52 -31.17
N ALA A 1005 27.45 1.56 -32.50
CA ALA A 1005 28.62 2.09 -33.22
C ALA A 1005 28.93 3.55 -32.82
N LYS A 1006 27.89 4.34 -32.53
CA LYS A 1006 27.94 5.73 -32.04
C LYS A 1006 28.32 5.87 -30.55
N LYS A 1007 28.47 4.79 -29.79
CA LYS A 1007 28.89 4.80 -28.37
C LYS A 1007 30.37 4.41 -28.15
N LEU A 1008 31.12 4.14 -29.21
CA LEU A 1008 32.57 3.90 -29.13
C LEU A 1008 33.35 5.23 -29.16
N PRO A 1009 34.36 5.41 -28.29
CA PRO A 1009 35.22 6.60 -28.27
C PRO A 1009 36.31 6.55 -29.36
#